data_AF-A0A235ACL1-F1
#
_entry.id   AF-A0A235ACL1-F1
#
_cell.length_a   1.000
_cell.length_b   1.000
_cell.length_c   1.000
_cell.angle_alpha   90.00
_cell.angle_beta   90.00
_cell.angle_gamma   90.00
#
_symmetry.space_group_name_H-M   'P 1'
#
loop_
_entity.id
_entity.type
_entity.pdbx_description
1 polymer ?
#
loop_
_entity_poly.entity_id
_entity_poly.type
_entity_poly.pdbx_seq_one_letter_code
_entity_poly.pdbx_strand_id
1 'polypeptide(L)'
;MRQAPAGSLAKRRWRRLSAAVAATVAVVAGSLVVAASAQAVTHTFVIDSLDATAAAAGVNVGNGVCETSAGTCTMRAALEESNALNLPPGAITITVADGLTGNIDARDGTAFRMHNSSVNSWDNGAHFAVTAPVVIDLQNRVTMQTSRDTVSALFYINGPDVEFRNMTQILSGRTSLSLGPEADGFVLDGGSTNTDRDYYAERFVLVREGAKNITIRNYEVRGFYNAARTGIFLVNAQDATPVENLRVENVTVTYPSGSTCSSSNGSGCFTDLLQFNPRSQNVVLDGFAFVSSDVIGMRNREAFPFSNGALSSSVRASNIVIENNRFINVQGTGTGANSAFIRLPHGGMGGVNRIVGNEFVRASSGQTFAISWNGNTTAGNAGDLTIADNFFDGYTGTSIALTNTGDVAVERNTFGDRSASQPRPGVTEETRTATPTLLSNITNANGQVATWYPSSDAQVLTADAPTGTVVARSPFADGAWLCPAVVDVTAPTGAQAPSGDADLDIFWTADRTADVYLGRASGVSGSSGVIRVDLPVGAVPLPTTEPGATRDVVAVDPETGEATGYLRVQTRTEAGQSSQYSRLVPVSGNCRPQITIERTEGQNSPTLARDLNFTITSTLPLDPASVTGAALEISAEAVDETIDAARIAPRSVSVEAVPGSSSREFSVVVHVDDSARVHLAIPAGRVSGLGGVSNPQPAVDDEAWVVFTNPVVARPAQFALVTGDPLGQQFSFDLRTGAPLPTAELRFASSLDQAGVDLGVSISDPSAVIAPAATSSTPIRVTAEAGDVAAGTPVVIASALSSDDPNYDRLVVPPVTARLFATDPTIRIDKRAFVGVTDSSSPERIMATGTEALSGTRLTDGQAVCFVYTVTNVSADDWATRLTGVVVTDSDTRLGDGGVIGTIDQIEIGRSAALSSCASLIPVDTTVGSAG
;
A
#
# COMPACT_ATOMS: atom_id res chain seq x y z
N MET A 1 -20.08 21.67 39.98
CA MET A 1 -21.04 22.42 40.83
C MET A 1 -20.80 22.05 42.29
N ARG A 2 -20.79 23.06 43.20
CA ARG A 2 -20.48 23.06 44.66
C ARG A 2 -18.97 22.86 44.97
N GLN A 3 -18.10 23.86 45.26
CA GLN A 3 -18.17 25.12 46.07
C GLN A 3 -18.77 24.88 47.46
N ALA A 4 -18.22 25.26 48.62
CA ALA A 4 -17.05 26.00 49.13
C ALA A 4 -17.00 25.69 50.69
N PRO A 5 -16.28 26.36 51.63
CA PRO A 5 -15.42 27.53 51.52
C PRO A 5 -14.11 27.51 52.36
N ALA A 6 -13.31 28.56 52.12
CA ALA A 6 -12.19 29.02 52.93
C ALA A 6 -12.66 29.69 54.25
N GLY A 7 -11.81 29.64 55.27
CA GLY A 7 -11.91 30.43 56.49
C GLY A 7 -10.53 30.80 57.00
N SER A 8 -10.23 32.10 57.01
CA SER A 8 -8.97 32.69 57.43
C SER A 8 -9.14 33.50 58.72
N LEU A 9 -8.02 33.71 59.42
CA LEU A 9 -7.70 34.81 60.35
C LEU A 9 -8.16 34.75 61.83
N ALA A 10 -7.18 34.62 62.74
CA ALA A 10 -6.93 35.55 63.84
C ALA A 10 -5.61 35.15 64.57
N LYS A 11 -4.46 35.79 64.34
CA LYS A 11 -3.96 36.98 65.07
C LYS A 11 -4.23 36.98 66.58
N ARG A 12 -3.22 36.66 67.40
CA ARG A 12 -2.65 37.51 68.49
C ARG A 12 -1.85 36.68 69.51
N ARG A 13 -0.52 36.75 69.43
CA ARG A 13 0.30 36.96 70.62
C ARG A 13 1.40 37.96 70.27
N TRP A 14 1.10 39.17 70.69
CA TRP A 14 1.84 40.40 70.52
C TRP A 14 2.88 40.52 71.64
N ARG A 15 4.04 41.08 71.28
CA ARG A 15 4.74 42.15 72.03
C ARG A 15 5.41 41.78 73.35
N ARG A 16 6.70 41.43 73.27
CA ARG A 16 7.88 42.04 73.97
C ARG A 16 9.09 41.63 73.09
N LEU A 17 10.03 42.43 72.63
CA LEU A 17 10.49 43.79 72.90
C LEU A 17 11.05 44.34 71.58
N SER A 18 10.63 45.54 71.20
CA SER A 18 11.28 46.36 70.18
C SER A 18 12.12 47.40 70.92
N ALA A 19 13.46 47.34 70.83
CA ALA A 19 14.38 48.48 70.93
C ALA A 19 15.85 48.02 71.04
N ALA A 20 16.49 47.76 69.88
CA ALA A 20 17.94 47.85 69.66
C ALA A 20 18.16 47.76 68.13
N VAL A 21 17.91 48.86 67.41
CA VAL A 21 18.99 49.73 66.90
C VAL A 21 19.75 49.07 65.73
N ALA A 22 19.17 49.25 64.53
CA ALA A 22 19.82 49.89 63.37
C ALA A 22 21.34 49.70 63.18
N ALA A 23 21.83 48.46 63.13
CA ALA A 23 23.19 48.12 62.71
C ALA A 23 23.30 46.75 62.00
N THR A 24 22.25 46.30 61.31
CA THR A 24 22.22 44.95 60.71
C THR A 24 21.40 44.89 59.41
N VAL A 25 21.50 45.94 58.58
CA VAL A 25 20.90 45.97 57.23
C VAL A 25 21.97 46.17 56.13
N ALA A 26 23.26 46.18 56.50
CA ALA A 26 24.40 46.18 55.57
C ALA A 26 25.12 44.83 55.45
N VAL A 27 24.55 43.73 55.97
CA VAL A 27 25.16 42.36 55.95
C VAL A 27 24.30 41.33 55.19
N VAL A 28 23.12 41.70 54.70
CA VAL A 28 22.20 40.77 53.98
C VAL A 28 22.16 41.04 52.46
N ALA A 29 22.96 42.00 51.96
CA ALA A 29 23.16 42.25 50.53
C ALA A 29 24.57 41.86 50.03
N GLY A 30 25.37 41.15 50.84
CA GLY A 30 26.78 40.83 50.55
C GLY A 30 27.13 39.33 50.47
N SER A 31 26.15 38.44 50.45
CA SER A 31 26.37 36.98 50.39
C SER A 31 25.64 36.31 49.22
N LEU A 32 25.54 37.02 48.10
CA LEU A 32 25.65 36.41 46.78
C LEU A 32 27.14 36.30 46.45
N VAL A 33 27.84 35.40 47.15
CA VAL A 33 29.09 34.88 46.60
C VAL A 33 28.63 34.10 45.38
N VAL A 34 28.84 34.69 44.20
CA VAL A 34 28.94 33.94 42.96
C VAL A 34 29.95 32.85 43.30
N ALA A 35 29.47 31.63 43.56
CA ALA A 35 30.33 30.48 43.66
C ALA A 35 30.99 30.40 42.28
N ALA A 36 32.20 30.94 42.17
CA ALA A 36 33.03 30.75 41.02
C ALA A 36 33.08 29.24 40.84
N SER A 37 32.51 28.75 39.75
CA SER A 37 32.58 27.35 39.37
C SER A 37 34.06 26.99 39.44
N ALA A 38 34.46 26.21 40.44
CA ALA A 38 35.81 25.68 40.47
C ALA A 38 35.95 24.91 39.16
N GLN A 39 36.80 25.39 38.26
CA GLN A 39 37.08 24.67 37.02
C GLN A 39 37.67 23.34 37.46
N ALA A 40 36.94 22.25 37.24
CA ALA A 40 37.44 20.93 37.51
C ALA A 40 38.74 20.77 36.72
N VAL A 41 39.82 20.42 37.40
CA VAL A 41 41.12 20.22 36.75
C VAL A 41 40.96 19.05 35.80
N THR A 42 41.19 19.29 34.50
CA THR A 42 41.17 18.27 33.46
C THR A 42 42.59 17.95 33.02
N HIS A 43 42.92 16.67 32.85
CA HIS A 43 44.20 16.21 32.33
C HIS A 43 44.00 15.50 30.99
N THR A 44 44.91 15.75 30.05
CA THR A 44 45.03 14.99 28.81
C THR A 44 46.44 14.42 28.73
N PHE A 45 46.55 13.10 28.81
CA PHE A 45 47.81 12.38 28.64
C PHE A 45 47.90 11.90 27.19
N VAL A 46 48.89 12.44 26.47
CA VAL A 46 49.09 12.16 25.05
C VAL A 46 50.23 11.15 24.91
N ILE A 47 49.89 9.90 24.63
CA ILE A 47 50.86 8.82 24.39
C ILE A 47 51.67 9.16 23.14
N ASP A 48 52.98 9.27 23.26
CA ASP A 48 53.92 9.52 22.17
C ASP A 48 54.94 8.40 21.98
N SER A 49 54.89 7.36 22.82
CA SER A 49 55.76 6.19 22.78
C SER A 49 54.98 4.88 22.88
N LEU A 50 55.37 3.91 22.05
CA LEU A 50 54.83 2.53 22.06
C LEU A 50 55.56 1.59 23.02
N ASP A 51 56.51 2.10 23.83
CA ASP A 51 57.27 1.28 24.77
C ASP A 51 56.33 0.63 25.82
N ALA A 52 56.47 -0.69 25.97
CA ALA A 52 55.74 -1.53 26.92
C ALA A 52 56.70 -2.33 27.82
N THR A 53 57.99 -1.96 27.86
CA THR A 53 58.99 -2.58 28.71
C THR A 53 58.92 -2.03 30.14
N ALA A 54 59.84 -2.47 31.02
CA ALA A 54 59.93 -1.98 32.38
C ALA A 54 60.27 -0.47 32.45
N ALA A 55 60.88 0.08 31.39
CA ALA A 55 61.18 1.50 31.27
C ALA A 55 59.93 2.35 30.94
N ALA A 56 58.80 1.72 30.61
CA ALA A 56 57.56 2.40 30.32
C ALA A 56 56.83 2.94 31.57
N ALA A 57 57.32 2.66 32.78
CA ALA A 57 56.73 3.19 34.02
C ALA A 57 56.96 4.71 34.17
N GLY A 58 56.01 5.39 34.80
CA GLY A 58 56.12 6.81 35.12
C GLY A 58 57.23 7.08 36.14
N VAL A 59 58.00 8.15 35.93
CA VAL A 59 59.11 8.50 36.84
C VAL A 59 58.63 9.20 38.12
N ASN A 60 57.47 9.89 38.08
CA ASN A 60 56.92 10.68 39.19
C ASN A 60 55.39 10.55 39.30
N VAL A 61 54.91 9.32 39.55
CA VAL A 61 53.47 8.97 39.61
C VAL A 61 52.66 9.92 40.51
N GLY A 62 51.61 10.54 39.95
CA GLY A 62 50.63 11.36 40.66
C GLY A 62 50.91 12.87 40.63
N ASN A 63 51.88 13.31 39.83
CA ASN A 63 52.19 14.74 39.66
C ASN A 63 51.36 15.41 38.55
N GLY A 64 50.56 14.63 37.80
CA GLY A 64 49.75 15.15 36.70
C GLY A 64 50.47 15.32 35.37
N VAL A 65 51.68 14.77 35.25
CA VAL A 65 52.51 14.80 34.05
C VAL A 65 52.87 13.37 33.64
N CYS A 66 52.42 12.94 32.46
CA CYS A 66 52.80 11.65 31.92
C CYS A 66 54.23 11.68 31.36
N GLU A 67 55.19 11.18 32.14
CA GLU A 67 56.61 11.16 31.75
C GLU A 67 57.32 9.92 32.31
N THR A 68 57.99 9.17 31.42
CA THR A 68 58.90 8.08 31.77
C THR A 68 60.31 8.60 32.05
N SER A 69 61.23 7.74 32.49
CA SER A 69 62.65 8.13 32.62
C SER A 69 63.31 8.56 31.29
N ALA A 70 62.69 8.25 30.14
CA ALA A 70 63.13 8.66 28.81
C ALA A 70 62.50 9.99 28.33
N GLY A 71 61.65 10.62 29.15
CA GLY A 71 60.96 11.87 28.79
C GLY A 71 59.76 11.69 27.85
N THR A 72 59.25 10.47 27.69
CA THR A 72 58.11 10.13 26.82
C THR A 72 56.87 9.77 27.64
N CYS A 73 55.68 9.87 27.05
CA CYS A 73 54.43 9.38 27.61
C CYS A 73 54.06 8.04 26.97
N THR A 74 54.05 6.97 27.77
CA THR A 74 53.60 5.63 27.37
C THR A 74 52.19 5.37 27.91
N MET A 75 51.53 4.32 27.41
CA MET A 75 50.24 3.87 27.97
C MET A 75 50.33 3.56 29.48
N ARG A 76 51.41 2.90 29.90
CA ARG A 76 51.62 2.55 31.31
C ARG A 76 51.77 3.81 32.17
N ALA A 77 52.64 4.75 31.79
CA ALA A 77 52.84 5.99 32.54
C ALA A 77 51.54 6.81 32.62
N ALA A 78 50.79 6.91 31.53
CA ALA A 78 49.50 7.63 31.50
C ALA A 78 48.47 7.01 32.46
N LEU A 79 48.39 5.68 32.51
CA LEU A 79 47.49 4.97 33.43
C LEU A 79 47.94 5.05 34.88
N GLU A 80 49.25 4.99 35.16
CA GLU A 80 49.79 5.18 36.50
C GLU A 80 49.45 6.59 37.04
N GLU A 81 49.62 7.64 36.22
CA GLU A 81 49.17 9.00 36.56
C GLU A 81 47.65 9.06 36.77
N SER A 82 46.86 8.50 35.84
CA SER A 82 45.40 8.52 35.92
C SER A 82 44.89 7.88 37.21
N ASN A 83 45.41 6.70 37.55
CA ASN A 83 45.03 5.95 38.75
C ASN A 83 45.45 6.69 40.03
N ALA A 84 46.61 7.36 40.03
CA ALA A 84 47.10 8.10 41.20
C ALA A 84 46.32 9.40 41.44
N LEU A 85 45.93 10.10 40.37
CA LEU A 85 45.12 11.32 40.47
C LEU A 85 43.67 11.05 40.89
N ASN A 86 43.09 9.95 40.39
CA ASN A 86 41.73 9.50 40.70
C ASN A 86 40.68 10.62 40.66
N LEU A 87 40.65 11.36 39.56
CA LEU A 87 39.74 12.49 39.37
C LEU A 87 38.34 12.01 38.96
N PRO A 88 37.31 12.87 39.09
CA PRO A 88 35.95 12.54 38.69
C PRO A 88 35.83 12.14 37.21
N PRO A 89 34.77 11.40 36.82
CA PRO A 89 34.52 10.99 35.43
C PRO A 89 34.60 12.15 34.44
N GLY A 90 35.26 11.92 33.31
CA GLY A 90 35.48 12.93 32.26
C GLY A 90 36.61 13.93 32.53
N ALA A 91 37.25 13.89 33.69
CA ALA A 91 38.38 14.78 34.00
C ALA A 91 39.70 14.30 33.39
N ILE A 92 39.86 13.00 33.09
CA ILE A 92 41.10 12.45 32.53
C ILE A 92 40.81 11.79 31.18
N THR A 93 41.57 12.22 30.16
CA THR A 93 41.60 11.60 28.84
C THR A 93 43.02 11.11 28.52
N ILE A 94 43.16 9.85 28.16
CA ILE A 94 44.36 9.28 27.57
C ILE A 94 44.13 9.17 26.06
N THR A 95 44.96 9.84 25.27
CA THR A 95 44.89 9.85 23.80
C THR A 95 46.27 9.59 23.20
N VAL A 96 46.36 9.45 21.89
CA VAL A 96 47.62 9.26 21.16
C VAL A 96 48.08 10.54 20.46
N ALA A 97 49.40 10.74 20.37
CA ALA A 97 50.02 11.86 19.66
C ALA A 97 49.72 11.81 18.16
N ASP A 98 49.66 12.98 17.50
CA ASP A 98 49.52 13.06 16.05
C ASP A 98 50.67 12.34 15.33
N GLY A 99 50.34 11.59 14.27
CA GLY A 99 51.29 10.74 13.55
C GLY A 99 51.71 9.42 14.23
N LEU A 100 51.53 9.23 15.54
CA LEU A 100 51.79 7.94 16.20
C LEU A 100 50.89 6.82 15.63
N THR A 101 51.51 5.75 15.15
CA THR A 101 50.86 4.52 14.69
C THR A 101 51.73 3.32 15.04
N GLY A 102 51.14 2.16 15.27
CA GLY A 102 51.86 0.91 15.52
C GLY A 102 51.28 0.14 16.69
N ASN A 103 52.06 -0.82 17.20
CA ASN A 103 51.61 -1.75 18.23
C ASN A 103 52.35 -1.53 19.56
N ILE A 104 51.60 -1.42 20.65
CA ILE A 104 52.12 -1.56 22.01
C ILE A 104 52.24 -3.05 22.31
N ASP A 105 53.46 -3.58 22.21
CA ASP A 105 53.74 -5.01 22.41
C ASP A 105 53.95 -5.33 23.90
N ALA A 106 52.86 -5.59 24.61
CA ALA A 106 52.91 -5.98 26.01
C ALA A 106 53.65 -7.33 26.18
N ARG A 107 54.70 -7.35 27.00
CA ARG A 107 55.57 -8.53 27.19
C ARG A 107 55.29 -9.24 28.49
N ASP A 108 55.39 -10.56 28.46
CA ASP A 108 55.22 -11.37 29.67
C ASP A 108 56.37 -11.17 30.67
N GLY A 109 56.02 -11.07 31.96
CA GLY A 109 56.95 -10.86 33.07
C GLY A 109 56.47 -9.82 34.09
N THR A 110 56.78 -10.04 35.36
CA THR A 110 56.29 -9.21 36.48
C THR A 110 56.73 -7.74 36.40
N ALA A 111 57.89 -7.47 35.81
CA ALA A 111 58.40 -6.11 35.62
C ALA A 111 57.58 -5.29 34.60
N PHE A 112 56.84 -5.96 33.71
CA PHE A 112 56.05 -5.34 32.63
C PHE A 112 54.56 -5.19 32.97
N ARG A 113 54.14 -5.63 34.16
CA ARG A 113 52.74 -5.63 34.61
C ARG A 113 52.50 -4.51 35.60
N MET A 114 51.37 -3.81 35.45
CA MET A 114 50.84 -2.93 36.49
C MET A 114 50.18 -3.71 37.64
N HIS A 115 49.68 -4.92 37.35
CA HIS A 115 49.05 -5.78 38.36
C HIS A 115 49.65 -7.19 38.33
N ASN A 116 50.21 -7.65 39.45
CA ASN A 116 50.94 -8.92 39.53
C ASN A 116 50.15 -10.07 40.17
N SER A 117 49.05 -9.78 40.86
CA SER A 117 48.18 -10.81 41.45
C SER A 117 47.27 -11.41 40.39
N SER A 118 46.79 -12.63 40.62
CA SER A 118 45.81 -13.24 39.71
C SER A 118 44.51 -12.41 39.67
N VAL A 119 44.04 -12.09 38.46
CA VAL A 119 42.82 -11.28 38.24
C VAL A 119 41.60 -12.14 37.91
N ASN A 120 41.83 -13.39 37.50
CA ASN A 120 40.82 -14.42 37.26
C ASN A 120 41.47 -15.82 37.23
N SER A 121 40.67 -16.87 37.02
CA SER A 121 41.14 -18.26 37.04
C SER A 121 42.23 -18.62 36.01
N TRP A 122 42.51 -17.76 35.04
CA TRP A 122 43.50 -18.00 33.99
C TRP A 122 44.60 -16.93 33.95
N ASP A 123 44.37 -15.72 34.42
CA ASP A 123 45.32 -14.62 34.22
C ASP A 123 46.06 -14.30 35.52
N ASN A 124 47.39 -14.48 35.50
CA ASN A 124 48.33 -14.25 36.60
C ASN A 124 48.77 -12.77 36.66
N GLY A 125 47.83 -11.85 36.54
CA GLY A 125 48.11 -10.41 36.48
C GLY A 125 47.53 -9.74 35.25
N ALA A 126 47.84 -8.47 35.10
CA ALA A 126 47.49 -7.67 33.95
C ALA A 126 48.62 -6.69 33.57
N HIS A 127 48.81 -6.51 32.27
CA HIS A 127 49.78 -5.54 31.74
C HIS A 127 49.41 -4.13 32.14
N PHE A 128 48.14 -3.77 31.91
CA PHE A 128 47.58 -2.49 32.27
C PHE A 128 46.49 -2.67 33.32
N ALA A 129 46.51 -1.83 34.35
CA ALA A 129 45.48 -1.80 35.39
C ALA A 129 44.80 -0.44 35.38
N VAL A 130 43.47 -0.43 35.37
CA VAL A 130 42.65 0.79 35.38
C VAL A 130 41.78 0.73 36.63
N THR A 131 42.05 1.60 37.60
CA THR A 131 41.39 1.59 38.92
C THR A 131 40.68 2.90 39.25
N ALA A 132 40.68 3.86 38.32
CA ALA A 132 40.05 5.17 38.47
C ALA A 132 39.31 5.56 37.18
N PRO A 133 38.35 6.52 37.25
CA PRO A 133 37.66 7.04 36.07
C PRO A 133 38.61 7.59 35.01
N VAL A 134 38.44 7.18 33.76
CA VAL A 134 39.29 7.61 32.63
C VAL A 134 38.61 7.35 31.29
N VAL A 135 38.82 8.24 30.32
CA VAL A 135 38.55 7.98 28.90
C VAL A 135 39.86 7.62 28.20
N ILE A 136 39.91 6.47 27.55
CA ILE A 136 41.04 6.03 26.71
C ILE A 136 40.59 6.03 25.25
N ASP A 137 41.17 6.87 24.42
CA ASP A 137 40.87 6.95 22.99
C ASP A 137 42.13 6.77 22.14
N LEU A 138 42.25 5.64 21.46
CA LEU A 138 43.40 5.35 20.60
C LEU A 138 43.17 5.74 19.13
N GLN A 139 42.01 6.36 18.84
CA GLN A 139 41.67 6.90 17.53
C GLN A 139 41.77 5.88 16.38
N ASN A 140 41.67 4.57 16.66
CA ASN A 140 41.92 3.48 15.71
C ASN A 140 43.36 3.49 15.11
N ARG A 141 44.32 4.18 15.74
CA ARG A 141 45.68 4.41 15.20
C ARG A 141 46.76 3.56 15.87
N VAL A 142 46.58 3.25 17.13
CA VAL A 142 47.51 2.42 17.92
C VAL A 142 46.81 1.12 18.31
N THR A 143 47.50 0.00 18.09
CA THR A 143 47.04 -1.34 18.47
C THR A 143 47.74 -1.82 19.73
N MET A 144 47.19 -2.84 20.39
CA MET A 144 47.82 -3.48 21.54
C MET A 144 47.68 -4.98 21.46
N GLN A 145 48.68 -5.62 20.88
CA GLN A 145 48.74 -7.06 20.71
C GLN A 145 50.04 -7.58 21.29
N THR A 146 49.97 -8.56 22.20
CA THR A 146 51.16 -9.26 22.72
C THR A 146 51.80 -10.06 21.59
N SER A 147 53.12 -9.98 21.35
CA SER A 147 53.81 -10.73 20.28
C SER A 147 54.06 -12.21 20.60
N ARG A 148 53.79 -12.61 21.84
CA ARG A 148 53.97 -13.96 22.39
C ARG A 148 52.75 -14.33 23.22
N ASP A 149 52.62 -15.62 23.51
CA ASP A 149 51.70 -16.08 24.54
C ASP A 149 52.07 -15.46 25.89
N THR A 150 51.07 -14.93 26.59
CA THR A 150 51.22 -14.23 27.87
C THR A 150 50.20 -14.78 28.86
N VAL A 151 50.63 -15.10 30.07
CA VAL A 151 49.73 -15.61 31.12
C VAL A 151 49.00 -14.49 31.88
N SER A 152 48.72 -13.35 31.25
CA SER A 152 48.16 -12.15 31.88
C SER A 152 47.10 -11.49 31.00
N ALA A 153 46.14 -10.82 31.62
CA ALA A 153 45.18 -10.00 30.88
C ALA A 153 45.88 -8.79 30.26
N LEU A 154 45.40 -8.29 29.11
CA LEU A 154 45.92 -7.03 28.57
C LEU A 154 45.51 -5.87 29.51
N PHE A 155 44.21 -5.74 29.76
CA PHE A 155 43.64 -4.79 30.72
C PHE A 155 42.94 -5.49 31.87
N TYR A 156 43.21 -5.03 33.09
CA TYR A 156 42.38 -5.26 34.26
C TYR A 156 41.67 -3.96 34.62
N ILE A 157 40.36 -3.91 34.38
CA ILE A 157 39.51 -2.77 34.71
C ILE A 157 38.84 -3.08 36.03
N ASN A 158 39.19 -2.33 37.07
CA ASN A 158 38.69 -2.52 38.43
C ASN A 158 38.56 -1.17 39.12
N GLY A 159 37.71 -0.33 38.54
CA GLY A 159 37.34 0.99 39.02
C GLY A 159 36.12 1.51 38.25
N PRO A 160 35.51 2.61 38.72
CA PRO A 160 34.28 3.13 38.12
C PRO A 160 34.54 3.99 36.87
N ASP A 161 33.52 4.12 36.03
CA ASP A 161 33.41 5.11 34.94
C ASP A 161 34.61 5.12 33.97
N VAL A 162 35.01 3.92 33.53
CA VAL A 162 36.08 3.72 32.56
C VAL A 162 35.51 3.60 31.16
N GLU A 163 35.96 4.44 30.23
CA GLU A 163 35.50 4.43 28.84
C GLU A 163 36.65 4.20 27.87
N PHE A 164 36.50 3.23 26.99
CA PHE A 164 37.43 2.88 25.94
C PHE A 164 36.80 3.23 24.59
N ARG A 165 37.47 4.06 23.79
CA ARG A 165 37.01 4.54 22.48
C ARG A 165 37.97 4.12 21.38
N ASN A 166 37.42 3.71 20.23
CA ASN A 166 38.19 3.50 19.00
C ASN A 166 39.40 2.55 19.22
N MET A 167 39.17 1.47 19.96
CA MET A 167 40.23 0.53 20.36
C MET A 167 40.37 -0.57 19.31
N THR A 168 41.43 -0.52 18.50
CA THR A 168 41.67 -1.52 17.44
C THR A 168 42.76 -2.52 17.84
N GLN A 169 42.51 -3.80 17.58
CA GLN A 169 43.42 -4.92 17.84
C GLN A 169 43.95 -4.93 19.27
N ILE A 170 43.04 -5.03 20.24
CA ILE A 170 43.36 -5.22 21.66
C ILE A 170 43.36 -6.72 21.98
N LEU A 171 44.53 -7.34 21.90
CA LEU A 171 44.73 -8.78 21.99
C LEU A 171 45.83 -9.11 23.02
N SER A 172 45.53 -9.99 23.95
CA SER A 172 46.54 -10.63 24.80
C SER A 172 46.53 -12.14 24.55
N GLY A 173 47.62 -12.82 24.89
CA GLY A 173 47.71 -14.27 24.81
C GLY A 173 46.76 -15.05 25.73
N ARG A 174 45.86 -14.37 26.46
CA ARG A 174 44.73 -14.99 27.17
C ARG A 174 43.46 -14.14 27.07
N THR A 175 43.25 -13.23 28.03
CA THR A 175 42.11 -12.31 28.06
C THR A 175 42.54 -10.92 27.58
N SER A 176 41.80 -10.32 26.65
CA SER A 176 42.00 -8.92 26.31
C SER A 176 41.53 -8.00 27.44
N LEU A 177 40.27 -8.09 27.86
CA LEU A 177 39.68 -7.24 28.89
C LEU A 177 39.17 -8.08 30.07
N SER A 178 39.73 -7.89 31.25
CA SER A 178 39.26 -8.50 32.50
C SER A 178 38.61 -7.43 33.37
N LEU A 179 37.31 -7.49 33.54
CA LEU A 179 36.53 -6.59 34.39
C LEU A 179 36.46 -7.20 35.79
N GLY A 180 37.05 -6.53 36.78
CA GLY A 180 37.14 -6.95 38.16
C GLY A 180 35.90 -6.61 39.00
N PRO A 181 35.86 -7.02 40.27
CA PRO A 181 34.70 -6.83 41.15
C PRO A 181 34.31 -5.36 41.42
N GLU A 182 35.22 -4.41 41.20
CA GLU A 182 34.97 -2.97 41.40
C GLU A 182 34.68 -2.23 40.09
N ALA A 183 34.55 -2.94 38.96
CA ALA A 183 34.16 -2.34 37.69
C ALA A 183 32.69 -1.91 37.73
N ASP A 184 32.43 -0.61 37.59
CA ASP A 184 31.09 -0.01 37.57
C ASP A 184 31.02 1.05 36.48
N GLY A 185 30.18 0.87 35.47
CA GLY A 185 30.03 1.86 34.40
C GLY A 185 31.11 1.78 33.31
N PHE A 186 31.69 0.60 33.07
CA PHE A 186 32.64 0.40 31.97
C PHE A 186 31.94 0.49 30.60
N VAL A 187 32.54 1.23 29.67
CA VAL A 187 32.07 1.34 28.29
C VAL A 187 33.21 1.03 27.32
N LEU A 188 33.00 0.09 26.40
CA LEU A 188 33.80 -0.06 25.19
C LEU A 188 32.97 0.39 23.99
N ASP A 189 33.41 1.44 23.29
CA ASP A 189 32.69 2.05 22.18
C ASP A 189 33.58 2.24 20.95
N GLY A 190 33.29 1.48 19.90
CA GLY A 190 34.02 1.61 18.63
C GLY A 190 35.37 0.88 18.62
N GLY A 191 35.76 0.45 17.42
CA GLY A 191 36.99 -0.28 17.15
C GLY A 191 36.71 -1.70 16.68
N SER A 192 37.79 -2.48 16.53
CA SER A 192 37.70 -3.86 16.07
C SER A 192 38.83 -4.71 16.60
N THR A 193 38.61 -6.01 16.75
CA THR A 193 39.64 -6.98 17.10
C THR A 193 39.51 -8.22 16.21
N ASN A 194 40.64 -8.64 15.63
CA ASN A 194 40.70 -9.78 14.71
C ASN A 194 41.94 -10.63 15.02
N THR A 195 41.74 -11.79 15.65
CA THR A 195 42.82 -12.76 15.88
C THR A 195 43.18 -13.45 14.57
N ASP A 196 44.24 -12.98 13.91
CA ASP A 196 44.72 -13.49 12.63
C ASP A 196 46.12 -14.11 12.69
N ARG A 197 46.96 -13.64 13.61
CA ARG A 197 48.38 -14.00 13.70
C ARG A 197 48.68 -15.33 14.36
N ASP A 198 48.00 -15.65 15.46
CA ASP A 198 48.25 -16.86 16.28
C ASP A 198 46.99 -17.21 17.10
N TYR A 199 46.97 -18.36 17.77
CA TYR A 199 45.83 -18.76 18.60
C TYR A 199 45.84 -18.15 20.00
N TYR A 200 46.83 -17.33 20.38
CA TYR A 200 47.03 -17.04 21.80
C TYR A 200 45.82 -16.35 22.43
N ALA A 201 45.15 -15.43 21.75
CA ALA A 201 43.94 -14.84 22.28
C ALA A 201 42.80 -15.85 22.43
N GLU A 202 42.35 -16.08 23.67
CA GLU A 202 41.33 -17.09 23.99
C GLU A 202 39.98 -16.47 24.40
N ARG A 203 40.02 -15.26 24.98
CA ARG A 203 38.88 -14.55 25.58
C ARG A 203 38.95 -13.07 25.21
N PHE A 204 37.85 -12.50 24.75
CA PHE A 204 37.81 -11.06 24.50
C PHE A 204 37.50 -10.30 25.80
N VAL A 205 36.32 -10.52 26.38
CA VAL A 205 35.90 -9.87 27.62
C VAL A 205 35.57 -10.94 28.66
N LEU A 206 36.22 -10.83 29.82
CA LEU A 206 35.91 -11.59 31.02
C LEU A 206 35.31 -10.65 32.07
N VAL A 207 34.16 -11.02 32.63
CA VAL A 207 33.45 -10.25 33.65
C VAL A 207 33.45 -11.05 34.96
N ARG A 208 34.01 -10.46 36.02
CA ARG A 208 34.04 -11.04 37.37
C ARG A 208 32.79 -10.70 38.16
N GLU A 209 32.47 -11.56 39.12
CA GLU A 209 31.48 -11.31 40.15
C GLU A 209 31.68 -9.93 40.82
N GLY A 210 30.60 -9.17 41.03
CA GLY A 210 30.62 -7.80 41.56
C GLY A 210 30.67 -6.70 40.50
N ALA A 211 31.14 -6.99 39.27
CA ALA A 211 31.13 -6.02 38.18
C ALA A 211 29.71 -5.65 37.75
N LYS A 212 29.48 -4.38 37.44
CA LYS A 212 28.16 -3.88 37.05
C LYS A 212 28.17 -2.75 36.03
N ASN A 213 27.04 -2.56 35.36
CA ASN A 213 26.83 -1.49 34.36
C ASN A 213 27.89 -1.51 33.25
N ILE A 214 28.05 -2.67 32.63
CA ILE A 214 29.07 -2.92 31.62
C ILE A 214 28.45 -2.81 30.23
N THR A 215 28.98 -1.94 29.36
CA THR A 215 28.49 -1.78 27.99
C THR A 215 29.60 -1.99 26.97
N ILE A 216 29.34 -2.84 25.98
CA ILE A 216 30.20 -3.03 24.81
C ILE A 216 29.36 -2.73 23.58
N ARG A 217 29.77 -1.74 22.78
CA ARG A 217 28.99 -1.29 21.63
C ARG A 217 29.79 -0.86 20.42
N ASN A 218 29.14 -0.90 19.26
CA ASN A 218 29.68 -0.44 17.97
C ASN A 218 31.03 -1.10 17.64
N TYR A 219 31.18 -2.40 17.95
CA TYR A 219 32.47 -3.08 17.93
C TYR A 219 32.46 -4.31 17.02
N GLU A 220 33.57 -4.56 16.32
CA GLU A 220 33.73 -5.76 15.50
C GLU A 220 34.67 -6.77 16.16
N VAL A 221 34.23 -8.01 16.30
CA VAL A 221 35.00 -9.08 16.94
C VAL A 221 35.15 -10.27 16.00
N ARG A 222 36.38 -10.73 15.82
CA ARG A 222 36.68 -11.92 15.03
C ARG A 222 37.81 -12.74 15.65
N GLY A 223 37.56 -14.04 15.73
CA GLY A 223 38.57 -15.07 16.01
C GLY A 223 39.08 -15.08 17.44
N PHE A 224 38.89 -16.19 18.14
CA PHE A 224 39.47 -16.46 19.48
C PHE A 224 39.63 -17.97 19.63
N TYR A 225 40.68 -18.41 20.29
CA TYR A 225 40.95 -19.82 20.49
C TYR A 225 39.96 -20.44 21.49
N ASN A 226 39.45 -21.62 21.12
CA ASN A 226 38.61 -22.41 22.01
C ASN A 226 39.47 -23.30 22.91
N ALA A 227 39.88 -22.76 24.04
CA ALA A 227 40.33 -23.56 25.17
C ALA A 227 39.10 -24.04 25.97
N ALA A 228 39.26 -25.05 26.82
CA ALA A 228 38.13 -25.61 27.55
C ALA A 228 37.38 -24.52 28.36
N ARG A 229 36.11 -24.28 28.00
CA ARG A 229 35.20 -23.28 28.61
C ARG A 229 35.61 -21.81 28.39
N THR A 230 36.16 -21.47 27.21
CA THR A 230 36.35 -20.07 26.81
C THR A 230 35.22 -19.57 25.92
N GLY A 231 35.00 -18.26 25.94
CA GLY A 231 34.03 -17.57 25.09
C GLY A 231 34.54 -16.17 24.75
N ILE A 232 33.95 -15.54 23.74
CA ILE A 232 34.20 -14.13 23.42
C ILE A 232 33.83 -13.29 24.64
N PHE A 233 32.62 -13.48 25.16
CA PHE A 233 32.17 -12.95 26.43
C PHE A 233 32.15 -14.09 27.45
N LEU A 234 32.79 -13.89 28.59
CA LEU A 234 32.91 -14.90 29.63
C LEU A 234 32.56 -14.31 30.99
N VAL A 235 31.57 -14.89 31.66
CA VAL A 235 31.28 -14.56 33.07
C VAL A 235 32.02 -15.57 33.95
N ASN A 236 32.92 -15.08 34.79
CA ASN A 236 33.69 -15.88 35.73
C ASN A 236 33.32 -15.47 37.16
N ALA A 237 32.82 -16.42 37.95
CA ALA A 237 32.47 -16.15 39.35
C ALA A 237 33.12 -17.17 40.28
N GLN A 238 33.59 -16.74 41.45
CA GLN A 238 34.07 -17.63 42.51
C GLN A 238 33.05 -17.79 43.63
N ASP A 239 32.17 -16.81 43.81
CA ASP A 239 31.07 -16.82 44.77
C ASP A 239 29.74 -16.39 44.11
N ALA A 240 28.74 -16.09 44.93
CA ALA A 240 27.38 -15.76 44.52
C ALA A 240 27.11 -14.26 44.32
N THR A 241 28.15 -13.42 44.32
CA THR A 241 28.01 -11.99 44.06
C THR A 241 27.53 -11.77 42.62
N PRO A 242 26.46 -11.01 42.39
CA PRO A 242 25.94 -10.78 41.04
C PRO A 242 26.92 -10.06 40.11
N VAL A 243 26.86 -10.40 38.84
CA VAL A 243 27.23 -9.51 37.73
C VAL A 243 25.96 -8.81 37.28
N GLU A 244 25.95 -7.48 37.24
CA GLU A 244 24.74 -6.71 36.99
C GLU A 244 24.84 -5.89 35.69
N ASN A 245 23.76 -5.82 34.90
CA ASN A 245 23.64 -4.93 33.74
C ASN A 245 24.81 -5.05 32.72
N LEU A 246 25.08 -6.27 32.25
CA LEU A 246 26.00 -6.53 31.13
C LEU A 246 25.26 -6.36 29.80
N ARG A 247 25.64 -5.37 29.01
CA ARG A 247 25.04 -5.01 27.72
C ARG A 247 26.05 -5.12 26.58
N VAL A 248 25.66 -5.83 25.53
CA VAL A 248 26.36 -5.94 24.24
C VAL A 248 25.41 -5.44 23.17
N GLU A 249 25.77 -4.37 22.46
CA GLU A 249 24.86 -3.66 21.55
C GLU A 249 25.53 -3.25 20.25
N ASN A 250 24.90 -3.50 19.11
CA ASN A 250 25.48 -3.16 17.81
C ASN A 250 26.91 -3.71 17.65
N VAL A 251 27.10 -4.98 18.02
CA VAL A 251 28.37 -5.70 17.91
C VAL A 251 28.27 -6.72 16.78
N THR A 252 29.29 -6.75 15.93
CA THR A 252 29.40 -7.74 14.85
C THR A 252 30.42 -8.79 15.23
N VAL A 253 29.96 -10.03 15.43
CA VAL A 253 30.81 -11.20 15.67
C VAL A 253 30.88 -12.06 14.42
N THR A 254 32.03 -12.07 13.77
CA THR A 254 32.25 -12.86 12.55
C THR A 254 33.11 -14.09 12.85
N TYR A 255 32.58 -15.26 12.53
CA TYR A 255 33.30 -16.53 12.65
C TYR A 255 33.99 -16.88 11.32
N PRO A 256 35.29 -17.23 11.35
CA PRO A 256 36.02 -17.55 10.13
C PRO A 256 35.61 -18.88 9.51
N SER A 257 35.59 -18.94 8.18
CA SER A 257 35.35 -20.16 7.40
C SER A 257 36.58 -21.06 7.24
N GLY A 258 37.80 -20.51 7.40
CA GLY A 258 39.07 -21.24 7.27
C GLY A 258 39.29 -22.30 8.36
N SER A 259 40.04 -23.37 8.08
CA SER A 259 40.14 -24.56 8.96
C SER A 259 41.27 -24.54 9.98
N THR A 260 42.18 -23.56 9.93
CA THR A 260 43.45 -23.65 10.68
C THR A 260 43.53 -22.58 11.76
N CYS A 261 43.57 -23.04 13.01
CA CYS A 261 43.92 -22.25 14.19
C CYS A 261 45.18 -22.89 14.80
N SER A 262 46.31 -22.18 14.78
CA SER A 262 47.62 -22.66 15.21
C SER A 262 48.44 -21.54 15.85
N SER A 263 49.57 -21.89 16.48
CA SER A 263 50.46 -20.93 17.15
C SER A 263 51.11 -19.92 16.20
N SER A 264 50.90 -20.08 14.89
CA SER A 264 51.40 -19.21 13.84
C SER A 264 50.31 -18.75 12.87
N ASN A 265 49.04 -19.04 13.18
CA ASN A 265 47.90 -18.62 12.36
C ASN A 265 46.62 -18.60 13.21
N GLY A 266 46.12 -17.40 13.50
CA GLY A 266 44.89 -17.18 14.25
C GLY A 266 43.62 -17.14 13.39
N SER A 267 43.76 -17.01 12.07
CA SER A 267 42.66 -16.67 11.16
C SER A 267 41.50 -17.67 11.12
N GLY A 268 41.72 -18.92 11.56
CA GLY A 268 40.70 -19.96 11.70
C GLY A 268 40.28 -20.23 13.15
N CYS A 269 40.68 -19.42 14.12
CA CYS A 269 40.28 -19.58 15.51
C CYS A 269 38.83 -19.17 15.71
N PHE A 270 38.09 -19.94 16.49
CA PHE A 270 36.73 -19.61 16.89
C PHE A 270 36.37 -20.31 18.20
N THR A 271 35.71 -19.56 19.08
CA THR A 271 35.27 -19.99 20.41
C THR A 271 33.78 -19.71 20.60
N ASP A 272 33.22 -20.05 21.75
CA ASP A 272 31.82 -19.80 22.06
C ASP A 272 31.51 -18.30 22.15
N LEU A 273 30.27 -17.89 21.94
CA LEU A 273 29.90 -16.47 22.01
C LEU A 273 29.87 -15.99 23.47
N LEU A 274 29.00 -16.62 24.28
CA LEU A 274 28.91 -16.42 25.73
C LEU A 274 29.29 -17.70 26.46
N GLN A 275 30.08 -17.58 27.52
CA GLN A 275 30.42 -18.70 28.41
C GLN A 275 30.36 -18.34 29.89
N PHE A 276 30.34 -19.40 30.72
CA PHE A 276 30.25 -19.32 32.17
C PHE A 276 31.27 -20.23 32.83
N ASN A 277 32.05 -19.70 33.78
CA ASN A 277 32.98 -20.51 34.56
C ASN A 277 32.99 -20.20 36.06
N PRO A 278 32.67 -21.18 36.93
CA PRO A 278 32.04 -22.46 36.59
C PRO A 278 30.58 -22.26 36.18
N ARG A 279 30.08 -23.00 35.18
CA ARG A 279 28.64 -23.04 34.87
C ARG A 279 27.88 -23.77 35.99
N SER A 280 27.43 -23.02 36.99
CA SER A 280 26.78 -23.53 38.19
C SER A 280 25.95 -22.42 38.85
N GLN A 281 25.15 -22.79 39.86
CA GLN A 281 24.28 -21.86 40.58
C GLN A 281 25.03 -20.74 41.30
N ASN A 282 26.36 -20.85 41.48
CA ASN A 282 27.16 -19.76 42.04
C ASN A 282 27.24 -18.56 41.10
N VAL A 283 27.19 -18.76 39.78
CA VAL A 283 27.16 -17.64 38.84
C VAL A 283 25.77 -17.00 38.87
N VAL A 284 25.71 -15.74 39.27
CA VAL A 284 24.51 -14.90 39.28
C VAL A 284 24.69 -13.78 38.25
N LEU A 285 23.82 -13.75 37.24
CA LEU A 285 23.82 -12.71 36.21
C LEU A 285 22.46 -12.01 36.20
N ASP A 286 22.41 -10.77 36.66
CA ASP A 286 21.18 -9.98 36.72
C ASP A 286 21.22 -8.82 35.73
N GLY A 287 20.48 -8.92 34.63
CA GLY A 287 20.51 -7.93 33.56
C GLY A 287 21.58 -8.27 32.53
N PHE A 288 21.25 -9.16 31.59
CA PHE A 288 22.07 -9.43 30.42
C PHE A 288 21.34 -8.96 29.16
N ALA A 289 21.95 -8.09 28.37
CA ALA A 289 21.38 -7.60 27.13
C ALA A 289 22.31 -7.89 25.95
N PHE A 290 21.80 -8.55 24.91
CA PHE A 290 22.46 -8.71 23.62
C PHE A 290 21.51 -8.17 22.55
N VAL A 291 21.81 -6.99 22.00
CA VAL A 291 20.84 -6.17 21.26
C VAL A 291 21.40 -5.67 19.93
N SER A 292 20.58 -5.68 18.88
CA SER A 292 20.92 -5.08 17.57
C SER A 292 22.28 -5.55 17.02
N SER A 293 22.65 -6.80 17.31
CA SER A 293 23.99 -7.34 17.04
C SER A 293 23.94 -8.46 16.00
N ASP A 294 25.07 -8.68 15.34
CA ASP A 294 25.23 -9.65 14.27
C ASP A 294 26.15 -10.79 14.70
N VAL A 295 25.73 -12.04 14.49
CA VAL A 295 26.59 -13.22 14.64
C VAL A 295 26.55 -14.02 13.36
N ILE A 296 27.69 -14.06 12.67
CA ILE A 296 27.78 -14.57 11.31
C ILE A 296 28.69 -15.79 11.25
N GLY A 297 28.19 -16.89 10.67
CA GLY A 297 29.01 -18.06 10.30
C GLY A 297 29.48 -18.92 11.47
N MET A 298 28.87 -18.79 12.66
CA MET A 298 29.23 -19.58 13.84
C MET A 298 29.05 -21.08 13.52
N ARG A 299 30.04 -21.92 13.84
CA ARG A 299 29.98 -23.37 13.56
C ARG A 299 30.49 -24.20 14.73
N ASN A 300 29.72 -25.21 15.13
CA ASN A 300 30.04 -26.13 16.22
C ASN A 300 30.47 -25.41 17.51
N ARG A 301 29.76 -24.35 17.89
CA ARG A 301 29.98 -23.59 19.13
C ARG A 301 28.69 -23.29 19.88
N GLU A 302 28.79 -22.97 21.15
CA GLU A 302 27.66 -22.53 21.96
C GLU A 302 27.50 -21.01 21.85
N ALA A 303 26.25 -20.54 21.66
CA ALA A 303 25.96 -19.11 21.64
C ALA A 303 25.59 -18.61 23.04
N PHE A 304 24.47 -19.09 23.60
CA PHE A 304 23.99 -18.68 24.92
C PHE A 304 23.69 -19.89 25.83
N PRO A 305 24.72 -20.51 26.42
CA PRO A 305 24.58 -21.76 27.16
C PRO A 305 24.44 -21.54 28.68
N PHE A 306 23.34 -20.92 29.13
CA PHE A 306 23.10 -20.66 30.55
C PHE A 306 23.00 -21.94 31.40
N SER A 307 22.74 -23.09 30.77
CA SER A 307 22.62 -24.40 31.42
C SER A 307 23.30 -25.53 30.64
N ASN A 308 23.50 -26.70 31.26
CA ASN A 308 23.78 -27.97 30.61
C ASN A 308 22.63 -28.99 30.73
N GLY A 309 21.41 -28.50 30.97
CA GLY A 309 20.20 -29.32 31.07
C GLY A 309 19.89 -29.83 32.47
N ALA A 310 20.65 -29.42 33.49
CA ALA A 310 20.41 -29.75 34.89
C ALA A 310 20.67 -28.55 35.80
N LEU A 311 20.01 -28.51 36.96
CA LEU A 311 20.14 -27.43 37.94
C LEU A 311 21.60 -27.23 38.42
N SER A 312 22.32 -28.33 38.68
CA SER A 312 23.71 -28.30 39.16
C SER A 312 24.69 -27.70 38.15
N SER A 313 24.30 -27.64 36.87
CA SER A 313 25.10 -27.12 35.76
C SER A 313 24.43 -25.94 35.06
N SER A 314 23.59 -25.22 35.80
CA SER A 314 22.90 -24.00 35.36
C SER A 314 23.34 -22.81 36.18
N VAL A 315 23.43 -21.63 35.55
CA VAL A 315 23.58 -20.36 36.25
C VAL A 315 22.24 -19.88 36.80
N ARG A 316 22.28 -18.88 37.69
CA ARG A 316 21.10 -18.07 38.05
C ARG A 316 21.13 -16.82 37.20
N ALA A 317 20.08 -16.60 36.41
CA ALA A 317 19.97 -15.39 35.62
C ALA A 317 18.56 -14.80 35.64
N SER A 318 18.50 -13.48 35.54
CA SER A 318 17.29 -12.66 35.52
C SER A 318 17.48 -11.49 34.56
N ASN A 319 16.37 -10.89 34.12
CA ASN A 319 16.37 -9.73 33.25
C ASN A 319 17.19 -9.96 31.95
N ILE A 320 16.99 -11.12 31.31
CA ILE A 320 17.66 -11.48 30.06
C ILE A 320 16.94 -10.81 28.88
N VAL A 321 17.67 -10.05 28.08
CA VAL A 321 17.17 -9.34 26.89
C VAL A 321 18.02 -9.75 25.68
N ILE A 322 17.41 -10.42 24.71
CA ILE A 322 18.04 -10.76 23.43
C ILE A 322 17.13 -10.21 22.33
N GLU A 323 17.46 -9.06 21.77
CA GLU A 323 16.53 -8.33 20.89
C GLU A 323 17.14 -7.80 19.59
N ASN A 324 16.38 -7.88 18.51
CA ASN A 324 16.73 -7.29 17.20
C ASN A 324 18.09 -7.76 16.65
N ASN A 325 18.52 -8.98 16.96
CA ASN A 325 19.79 -9.54 16.49
C ASN A 325 19.63 -10.37 15.23
N ARG A 326 20.70 -10.49 14.44
CA ARG A 326 20.76 -11.42 13.30
C ARG A 326 21.81 -12.50 13.55
N PHE A 327 21.34 -13.73 13.62
CA PHE A 327 22.15 -14.93 13.75
C PHE A 327 22.14 -15.67 12.41
N ILE A 328 23.08 -15.29 11.53
CA ILE A 328 23.08 -15.72 10.13
C ILE A 328 24.12 -16.82 9.89
N ASN A 329 23.69 -17.87 9.20
CA ASN A 329 24.51 -19.06 8.92
C ASN A 329 25.10 -19.69 10.18
N VAL A 330 24.31 -19.74 11.25
CA VAL A 330 24.76 -20.24 12.55
C VAL A 330 24.51 -21.74 12.69
N GLN A 331 25.47 -22.42 13.29
CA GLN A 331 25.45 -23.84 13.62
C GLN A 331 26.07 -24.01 15.01
N GLY A 332 25.27 -24.33 16.01
CA GLY A 332 25.82 -24.76 17.30
C GLY A 332 26.01 -26.26 17.42
N THR A 333 26.43 -26.69 18.61
CA THR A 333 26.80 -28.06 18.93
C THR A 333 25.63 -28.88 19.45
N GLY A 334 25.50 -30.14 19.01
CA GLY A 334 24.52 -31.11 19.54
C GLY A 334 23.17 -31.08 18.82
N THR A 335 22.24 -31.95 19.22
CA THR A 335 20.92 -32.13 18.55
C THR A 335 19.75 -32.29 19.51
N GLY A 336 19.97 -32.18 20.83
CA GLY A 336 18.91 -32.22 21.83
C GLY A 336 18.40 -30.84 22.21
N ALA A 337 17.28 -30.76 22.92
CA ALA A 337 16.79 -29.51 23.51
C ALA A 337 17.81 -28.93 24.53
N ASN A 338 18.59 -29.80 25.19
CA ASN A 338 19.75 -29.42 26.00
C ASN A 338 20.96 -28.99 25.16
N SER A 339 20.76 -28.69 23.88
CA SER A 339 21.77 -28.23 22.92
C SER A 339 21.24 -27.11 22.02
N ALA A 340 20.15 -26.45 22.44
CA ALA A 340 19.58 -25.32 21.71
C ALA A 340 20.59 -24.16 21.59
N PHE A 341 20.41 -23.33 20.56
CA PHE A 341 21.23 -22.13 20.32
C PHE A 341 21.20 -21.16 21.51
N ILE A 342 19.99 -20.88 22.00
CA ILE A 342 19.73 -20.24 23.29
C ILE A 342 19.22 -21.31 24.25
N ARG A 343 20.00 -21.60 25.28
CA ARG A 343 19.61 -22.53 26.34
C ARG A 343 19.46 -21.75 27.63
N LEU A 344 18.22 -21.45 27.98
CA LEU A 344 17.90 -20.65 29.16
C LEU A 344 18.27 -21.40 30.46
N PRO A 345 18.45 -20.68 31.58
CA PRO A 345 18.70 -21.27 32.89
C PRO A 345 17.72 -22.39 33.22
N HIS A 346 18.22 -23.49 33.80
CA HIS A 346 17.37 -24.53 34.35
C HIS A 346 16.81 -24.08 35.70
N GLY A 347 15.49 -24.11 35.85
CA GLY A 347 14.80 -23.53 37.00
C GLY A 347 14.17 -22.18 36.69
N GLY A 348 13.69 -21.51 37.74
CA GLY A 348 13.01 -20.23 37.61
C GLY A 348 13.96 -19.08 37.22
N MET A 349 13.43 -18.12 36.46
CA MET A 349 14.10 -16.88 36.08
C MET A 349 13.38 -15.69 36.73
N GLY A 350 14.13 -14.84 37.42
CA GLY A 350 13.61 -13.60 37.98
C GLY A 350 13.46 -12.50 36.92
N GLY A 351 12.78 -11.41 37.29
CA GLY A 351 12.68 -10.22 36.45
C GLY A 351 11.87 -10.42 35.16
N VAL A 352 12.06 -9.51 34.20
CA VAL A 352 11.37 -9.51 32.90
C VAL A 352 12.34 -9.97 31.82
N ASN A 353 12.04 -11.08 31.15
CA ASN A 353 12.92 -11.71 30.17
C ASN A 353 12.31 -11.64 28.77
N ARG A 354 13.12 -11.31 27.77
CA ARG A 354 12.66 -10.99 26.41
C ARG A 354 13.60 -11.58 25.36
N ILE A 355 13.06 -12.33 24.42
CA ILE A 355 13.72 -12.76 23.20
C ILE A 355 12.84 -12.29 22.03
N VAL A 356 13.13 -11.11 21.48
CA VAL A 356 12.19 -10.40 20.58
C VAL A 356 12.85 -9.87 19.31
N GLY A 357 12.20 -10.01 18.16
CA GLY A 357 12.65 -9.37 16.92
C GLY A 357 13.94 -9.94 16.33
N ASN A 358 14.35 -11.16 16.71
CA ASN A 358 15.60 -11.74 16.22
C ASN A 358 15.41 -12.59 14.96
N GLU A 359 16.43 -12.62 14.11
CA GLU A 359 16.53 -13.50 12.95
C GLU A 359 17.46 -14.67 13.26
N PHE A 360 16.93 -15.89 13.34
CA PHE A 360 17.70 -17.11 13.55
C PHE A 360 17.75 -17.93 12.27
N VAL A 361 18.78 -17.72 11.44
CA VAL A 361 18.94 -18.46 10.18
C VAL A 361 20.06 -19.48 10.31
N ARG A 362 19.67 -20.74 10.52
CA ARG A 362 20.61 -21.85 10.71
C ARG A 362 21.32 -22.22 9.41
N ALA A 363 22.58 -22.63 9.52
CA ALA A 363 23.27 -23.36 8.46
C ALA A 363 22.57 -24.71 8.15
N SER A 364 22.96 -25.38 7.07
CA SER A 364 22.35 -26.63 6.60
C SER A 364 22.41 -27.79 7.60
N SER A 365 23.31 -27.75 8.58
CA SER A 365 23.45 -28.75 9.63
C SER A 365 23.65 -28.11 11.01
N GLY A 366 23.53 -28.89 12.10
CA GLY A 366 23.76 -28.41 13.46
C GLY A 366 22.61 -28.68 14.42
N GLN A 367 22.55 -27.84 15.46
CA GLN A 367 21.48 -27.81 16.45
C GLN A 367 20.09 -27.82 15.84
N THR A 368 19.22 -28.62 16.42
CA THR A 368 17.85 -28.83 15.94
C THR A 368 16.82 -27.94 16.65
N PHE A 369 17.26 -27.19 17.67
CA PHE A 369 16.46 -26.26 18.48
C PHE A 369 17.09 -24.87 18.51
N ALA A 370 16.26 -23.82 18.40
CA ALA A 370 16.71 -22.44 18.54
C ALA A 370 16.69 -22.01 20.00
N ILE A 371 15.54 -22.20 20.68
CA ILE A 371 15.33 -21.81 22.07
C ILE A 371 14.86 -23.03 22.87
N SER A 372 15.45 -23.23 24.05
CA SER A 372 15.01 -24.24 25.00
C SER A 372 15.02 -23.71 26.42
N TRP A 373 13.94 -24.00 27.15
CA TRP A 373 13.84 -23.70 28.57
C TRP A 373 13.16 -24.82 29.35
N ASN A 374 13.82 -25.23 30.44
CA ASN A 374 13.20 -26.05 31.48
C ASN A 374 13.09 -25.23 32.76
N GLY A 375 11.90 -24.70 33.03
CA GLY A 375 11.64 -23.87 34.20
C GLY A 375 11.60 -24.64 35.51
N ASN A 376 11.59 -25.98 35.44
CA ASN A 376 11.51 -26.91 36.57
C ASN A 376 10.38 -26.58 37.58
N THR A 377 9.32 -25.90 37.14
CA THR A 377 8.15 -25.66 37.98
C THR A 377 7.13 -26.79 37.88
N THR A 378 6.52 -27.13 39.01
CA THR A 378 5.42 -28.10 39.09
C THR A 378 4.04 -27.42 39.22
N ALA A 379 4.02 -26.12 39.53
CA ALA A 379 2.82 -25.28 39.59
C ALA A 379 3.21 -23.78 39.50
N GLY A 380 2.35 -22.94 38.93
CA GLY A 380 2.63 -21.50 38.74
C GLY A 380 3.64 -21.21 37.62
N ASN A 381 4.20 -20.01 37.61
CA ASN A 381 5.09 -19.53 36.54
C ASN A 381 6.56 -19.57 36.99
N ALA A 382 7.42 -20.13 36.14
CA ALA A 382 8.86 -20.19 36.40
C ALA A 382 9.56 -18.84 36.17
N GLY A 383 8.92 -17.89 35.49
CA GLY A 383 9.44 -16.55 35.25
C GLY A 383 8.59 -15.80 34.23
N ASP A 384 8.79 -14.48 34.11
CA ASP A 384 8.19 -13.67 33.06
C ASP A 384 9.09 -13.71 31.82
N LEU A 385 8.67 -14.46 30.80
CA LEU A 385 9.39 -14.63 29.53
C LEU A 385 8.46 -14.35 28.36
N THR A 386 8.90 -13.45 27.47
CA THR A 386 8.29 -13.21 26.16
C THR A 386 9.25 -13.66 25.05
N ILE A 387 8.74 -14.49 24.14
CA ILE A 387 9.41 -14.87 22.88
C ILE A 387 8.51 -14.40 21.74
N ALA A 388 8.83 -13.27 21.11
CA ALA A 388 7.93 -12.65 20.14
C ALA A 388 8.62 -12.09 18.91
N ASP A 389 7.91 -12.04 17.78
CA ASP A 389 8.38 -11.35 16.56
C ASP A 389 9.75 -11.88 16.04
N ASN A 390 10.13 -13.11 16.37
CA ASN A 390 11.37 -13.70 15.87
C ASN A 390 11.10 -14.48 14.57
N PHE A 391 12.09 -14.51 13.68
CA PHE A 391 12.11 -15.37 12.50
C PHE A 391 13.05 -16.55 12.73
N PHE A 392 12.57 -17.78 12.50
CA PHE A 392 13.38 -19.00 12.63
C PHE A 392 13.44 -19.76 11.32
N ASP A 393 14.64 -20.12 10.87
CA ASP A 393 14.81 -20.93 9.68
C ASP A 393 15.93 -21.99 9.84
N GLY A 394 15.65 -23.21 9.39
CA GLY A 394 16.59 -24.32 9.40
C GLY A 394 16.62 -25.18 10.66
N TYR A 395 15.76 -24.94 11.66
CA TYR A 395 15.71 -25.77 12.88
C TYR A 395 14.84 -27.00 12.68
N THR A 396 15.47 -28.18 12.59
CA THR A 396 14.82 -29.42 12.11
C THR A 396 14.21 -30.32 13.20
N GLY A 397 14.32 -29.96 14.47
CA GLY A 397 13.69 -30.69 15.59
C GLY A 397 12.47 -29.95 16.11
N THR A 398 12.69 -28.85 16.80
CA THR A 398 11.64 -27.89 17.19
C THR A 398 12.30 -26.55 17.42
N SER A 399 11.78 -25.47 16.85
CA SER A 399 12.42 -24.16 17.01
C SER A 399 12.38 -23.68 18.47
N ILE A 400 11.24 -23.81 19.15
CA ILE A 400 11.06 -23.41 20.55
C ILE A 400 10.57 -24.60 21.40
N ALA A 401 11.34 -25.01 22.41
CA ALA A 401 10.97 -26.07 23.33
C ALA A 401 10.84 -25.55 24.77
N LEU A 402 9.65 -25.66 25.35
CA LEU A 402 9.33 -25.24 26.71
C LEU A 402 8.93 -26.44 27.56
N THR A 403 9.52 -26.56 28.74
CA THR A 403 9.20 -27.63 29.71
C THR A 403 9.08 -27.07 31.11
N ASN A 404 8.01 -27.41 31.84
CA ASN A 404 7.84 -27.01 33.23
C ASN A 404 8.04 -25.50 33.45
N THR A 405 7.44 -24.66 32.61
CA THR A 405 7.63 -23.21 32.62
C THR A 405 6.49 -22.44 33.26
N GLY A 406 5.29 -23.03 33.37
CA GLY A 406 4.06 -22.25 33.53
C GLY A 406 3.76 -21.44 32.26
N ASP A 407 3.25 -20.23 32.42
CA ASP A 407 2.85 -19.35 31.32
C ASP A 407 4.06 -18.62 30.71
N VAL A 408 4.17 -18.67 29.38
CA VAL A 408 5.20 -18.02 28.57
C VAL A 408 4.52 -17.44 27.33
N ALA A 409 4.67 -16.14 27.13
CA ALA A 409 4.13 -15.46 25.96
C ALA A 409 4.98 -15.80 24.73
N VAL A 410 4.51 -16.73 23.89
CA VAL A 410 5.11 -17.05 22.58
C VAL A 410 4.17 -16.58 21.49
N GLU A 411 4.48 -15.50 20.81
CA GLU A 411 3.52 -14.85 19.88
C GLU A 411 4.21 -14.26 18.65
N ARG A 412 3.50 -14.20 17.52
CA ARG A 412 3.97 -13.56 16.26
C ARG A 412 5.32 -14.03 15.73
N ASN A 413 5.81 -15.20 16.16
CA ASN A 413 7.05 -15.77 15.64
C ASN A 413 6.77 -16.39 14.27
N THR A 414 7.66 -16.17 13.32
CA THR A 414 7.56 -16.69 11.95
C THR A 414 8.64 -17.73 11.69
N PHE A 415 8.39 -18.60 10.73
CA PHE A 415 9.21 -19.77 10.49
C PHE A 415 9.38 -20.03 9.00
N GLY A 416 10.63 -19.97 8.52
CA GLY A 416 10.99 -20.27 7.14
C GLY A 416 10.81 -21.75 6.78
N ASP A 417 10.91 -22.07 5.49
CA ASP A 417 10.60 -23.37 4.90
C ASP A 417 11.51 -24.52 5.36
N ARG A 418 12.70 -24.22 5.87
CA ARG A 418 13.62 -25.22 6.43
C ARG A 418 13.35 -25.51 7.92
N SER A 419 12.38 -24.82 8.53
CA SER A 419 11.96 -25.10 9.90
C SER A 419 11.10 -26.37 9.99
N ALA A 420 11.27 -27.08 11.10
CA ALA A 420 10.50 -28.26 11.45
C ALA A 420 9.02 -27.92 11.65
N SER A 421 8.17 -28.48 10.80
CA SER A 421 6.72 -28.45 10.95
C SER A 421 6.16 -29.83 10.59
N GLN A 422 4.87 -30.04 10.87
CA GLN A 422 4.17 -31.27 10.52
C GLN A 422 4.27 -31.61 9.02
N PRO A 423 4.33 -32.90 8.64
CA PRO A 423 4.39 -33.31 7.24
C PRO A 423 3.10 -32.99 6.48
N ARG A 424 3.17 -32.96 5.14
CA ARG A 424 1.99 -32.78 4.28
C ARG A 424 1.15 -34.07 4.19
N PRO A 425 -0.19 -33.95 4.12
CA PRO A 425 -0.96 -32.73 4.32
C PRO A 425 -1.08 -32.41 5.83
N GLY A 426 -0.86 -31.15 6.22
CA GLY A 426 -0.89 -30.71 7.62
C GLY A 426 -2.31 -30.56 8.16
N VAL A 427 -3.06 -31.67 8.17
CA VAL A 427 -4.51 -31.73 8.47
C VAL A 427 -4.82 -31.79 9.97
N THR A 428 -3.80 -31.95 10.82
CA THR A 428 -3.92 -32.02 12.28
C THR A 428 -3.27 -30.81 12.94
N GLU A 429 -3.62 -30.56 14.20
CA GLU A 429 -2.85 -29.66 15.06
C GLU A 429 -1.44 -30.24 15.26
N GLU A 430 -0.43 -29.39 15.41
CA GLU A 430 0.89 -29.85 15.85
C GLU A 430 0.77 -30.46 17.25
N THR A 431 1.08 -31.75 17.38
CA THR A 431 0.87 -32.49 18.63
C THR A 431 2.14 -32.60 19.47
N ARG A 432 1.94 -32.95 20.75
CA ARG A 432 2.95 -33.02 21.80
C ARG A 432 3.97 -34.18 21.65
N THR A 433 3.71 -35.17 20.80
CA THR A 433 4.31 -36.52 20.94
C THR A 433 5.30 -36.92 19.83
N ALA A 434 6.31 -36.07 19.57
CA ALA A 434 7.54 -36.42 18.82
C ALA A 434 7.52 -36.33 17.28
N THR A 435 6.63 -35.54 16.69
CA THR A 435 6.84 -35.00 15.34
C THR A 435 7.59 -33.66 15.44
N PRO A 436 8.39 -33.26 14.44
CA PRO A 436 8.98 -31.93 14.45
C PRO A 436 7.87 -30.87 14.46
N THR A 437 7.92 -29.94 15.42
CA THR A 437 6.93 -28.85 15.63
C THR A 437 7.61 -27.50 15.62
N LEU A 438 6.88 -26.41 15.37
CA LEU A 438 7.43 -25.06 15.46
C LEU A 438 7.62 -24.65 16.93
N LEU A 439 6.64 -24.98 17.77
CA LEU A 439 6.62 -24.78 19.21
C LEU A 439 6.18 -26.06 19.93
N SER A 440 6.94 -26.46 20.95
CA SER A 440 6.62 -27.60 21.81
C SER A 440 6.40 -27.15 23.26
N ASN A 441 5.16 -27.27 23.73
CA ASN A 441 4.77 -27.07 25.13
C ASN A 441 4.74 -28.42 25.86
N ILE A 442 5.85 -28.79 26.48
CA ILE A 442 6.05 -30.04 27.22
C ILE A 442 5.69 -29.81 28.69
N THR A 443 4.97 -30.73 29.31
CA THR A 443 4.67 -30.83 30.76
C THR A 443 4.62 -29.50 31.53
N ASN A 444 3.43 -29.06 31.96
CA ASN A 444 3.22 -27.80 32.72
C ASN A 444 3.69 -26.51 32.00
N ALA A 445 4.03 -26.55 30.71
CA ALA A 445 4.27 -25.36 29.90
C ALA A 445 2.97 -24.87 29.24
N ASN A 446 2.68 -23.57 29.38
CA ASN A 446 1.55 -22.85 28.77
C ASN A 446 0.18 -23.52 28.98
N GLY A 447 -0.02 -24.18 30.12
CA GLY A 447 -1.22 -24.98 30.40
C GLY A 447 -1.49 -26.12 29.39
N GLN A 448 -0.58 -26.30 28.43
CA GLN A 448 -0.77 -27.02 27.16
C GLN A 448 -2.11 -26.70 26.50
N VAL A 449 -2.46 -25.41 26.43
CA VAL A 449 -3.69 -24.93 25.80
C VAL A 449 -3.82 -25.48 24.38
N ALA A 450 -5.00 -26.00 24.06
CA ALA A 450 -5.36 -26.49 22.73
C ALA A 450 -5.58 -25.33 21.76
N THR A 451 -5.24 -25.53 20.49
CA THR A 451 -5.25 -24.47 19.48
C THR A 451 -6.61 -24.43 18.77
N TRP A 452 -7.20 -23.24 18.66
CA TRP A 452 -8.21 -22.95 17.65
C TRP A 452 -7.67 -23.29 16.26
N TYR A 453 -8.54 -23.61 15.31
CA TYR A 453 -8.05 -24.00 14.00
C TYR A 453 -8.95 -23.53 12.87
N PRO A 454 -8.38 -23.27 11.68
CA PRO A 454 -9.18 -23.01 10.51
C PRO A 454 -10.02 -24.24 10.12
N SER A 455 -11.33 -24.06 9.97
CA SER A 455 -12.31 -25.12 9.70
C SER A 455 -12.57 -25.41 8.23
N SER A 456 -12.30 -24.45 7.35
CA SER A 456 -12.54 -24.50 5.91
C SER A 456 -11.42 -23.79 5.15
N ASP A 457 -11.36 -24.01 3.83
CA ASP A 457 -10.48 -23.26 2.93
C ASP A 457 -10.73 -21.75 3.07
N ALA A 458 -9.65 -20.98 3.10
CA ALA A 458 -9.72 -19.52 3.14
C ALA A 458 -10.05 -18.98 1.75
N GLN A 459 -10.99 -18.04 1.66
CA GLN A 459 -11.47 -17.50 0.39
C GLN A 459 -11.16 -16.01 0.27
N VAL A 460 -10.61 -15.60 -0.87
CA VAL A 460 -10.52 -14.17 -1.22
C VAL A 460 -11.91 -13.56 -1.22
N LEU A 461 -12.05 -12.40 -0.60
CA LEU A 461 -13.33 -11.77 -0.32
C LEU A 461 -13.84 -11.00 -1.55
N THR A 462 -14.78 -11.60 -2.29
CA THR A 462 -15.46 -11.01 -3.46
C THR A 462 -16.81 -10.37 -3.15
N ALA A 463 -17.26 -10.45 -1.89
CA ALA A 463 -18.49 -9.83 -1.39
C ALA A 463 -18.19 -9.08 -0.10
N ASP A 464 -19.21 -8.50 0.55
CA ASP A 464 -19.00 -7.98 1.90
C ASP A 464 -18.73 -9.12 2.89
N ALA A 465 -17.88 -8.85 3.88
CA ALA A 465 -17.59 -9.84 4.91
C ALA A 465 -18.88 -10.19 5.68
N PRO A 466 -19.09 -11.47 6.04
CA PRO A 466 -20.25 -11.88 6.83
C PRO A 466 -20.43 -11.03 8.09
N THR A 467 -21.67 -10.76 8.48
CA THR A 467 -21.95 -10.04 9.73
C THR A 467 -21.35 -10.79 10.92
N GLY A 468 -20.64 -10.07 11.81
CA GLY A 468 -19.96 -10.67 12.96
C GLY A 468 -18.54 -11.18 12.67
N THR A 469 -18.02 -10.97 11.46
CA THR A 469 -16.60 -11.26 11.13
C THR A 469 -15.65 -10.45 12.01
N VAL A 470 -14.69 -11.13 12.63
CA VAL A 470 -13.60 -10.49 13.39
C VAL A 470 -12.50 -10.11 12.41
N VAL A 471 -12.05 -8.86 12.44
CA VAL A 471 -10.97 -8.39 11.55
C VAL A 471 -9.63 -8.58 12.24
N ALA A 472 -8.72 -9.33 11.62
CA ALA A 472 -7.35 -9.44 12.09
C ALA A 472 -6.61 -8.11 11.85
N ARG A 473 -5.93 -7.61 12.88
CA ARG A 473 -5.13 -6.38 12.75
C ARG A 473 -3.87 -6.66 11.95
N SER A 474 -3.85 -6.21 10.69
CA SER A 474 -2.71 -6.34 9.78
C SER A 474 -1.43 -5.70 10.34
N PRO A 475 -0.26 -6.37 10.24
CA PRO A 475 1.03 -5.81 10.60
C PRO A 475 1.69 -5.02 9.45
N PHE A 476 1.09 -5.01 8.25
CA PHE A 476 1.63 -4.33 7.08
C PHE A 476 1.39 -2.81 7.17
N ALA A 477 2.30 -2.04 6.57
CA ALA A 477 2.23 -0.57 6.58
C ALA A 477 0.99 -0.04 5.85
N ASP A 478 0.49 1.12 6.28
CA ASP A 478 -0.58 1.84 5.58
C ASP A 478 -0.16 2.11 4.13
N GLY A 479 -1.02 1.72 3.17
CA GLY A 479 -0.74 1.83 1.74
C GLY A 479 -0.07 0.59 1.12
N ALA A 480 0.25 -0.44 1.89
CA ALA A 480 0.60 -1.74 1.33
C ALA A 480 -0.57 -2.29 0.50
N TRP A 481 -0.24 -2.94 -0.61
CA TRP A 481 -1.23 -3.63 -1.44
C TRP A 481 -1.65 -4.93 -0.77
N LEU A 482 -2.92 -4.98 -0.38
CA LEU A 482 -3.48 -6.05 0.43
C LEU A 482 -4.72 -6.65 -0.25
N CYS A 483 -4.83 -7.97 -0.17
CA CYS A 483 -5.99 -8.70 -0.66
C CYS A 483 -6.75 -9.34 0.50
N PRO A 484 -7.97 -8.86 0.83
CA PRO A 484 -8.74 -9.40 1.93
C PRO A 484 -9.23 -10.81 1.62
N ALA A 485 -9.11 -11.70 2.61
CA ALA A 485 -9.65 -13.06 2.58
C ALA A 485 -10.41 -13.35 3.88
N VAL A 486 -11.30 -14.33 3.86
CA VAL A 486 -12.02 -14.82 5.04
C VAL A 486 -11.74 -16.29 5.29
N VAL A 487 -11.68 -16.67 6.55
CA VAL A 487 -11.49 -18.05 6.99
C VAL A 487 -12.37 -18.35 8.19
N ASP A 488 -13.09 -19.47 8.14
CA ASP A 488 -13.83 -19.96 9.29
C ASP A 488 -12.85 -20.61 10.28
N VAL A 489 -13.04 -20.35 11.56
CA VAL A 489 -12.28 -20.97 12.66
C VAL A 489 -13.20 -21.68 13.64
N THR A 490 -12.71 -22.76 14.24
CA THR A 490 -13.43 -23.56 15.22
C THR A 490 -12.63 -23.68 16.51
N ALA A 491 -13.33 -23.61 17.65
CA ALA A 491 -12.74 -23.79 18.97
C ALA A 491 -12.41 -25.27 19.22
N PRO A 492 -11.31 -25.59 19.91
CA PRO A 492 -11.03 -26.97 20.32
C PRO A 492 -12.04 -27.44 21.39
N THR A 493 -12.45 -28.71 21.33
CA THR A 493 -13.43 -29.30 22.26
C THR A 493 -12.82 -30.24 23.31
N GLY A 494 -11.51 -30.43 23.28
CA GLY A 494 -10.77 -31.34 24.17
C GLY A 494 -10.42 -30.75 25.54
N ALA A 495 -9.72 -31.54 26.36
CA ALA A 495 -9.10 -31.04 27.58
C ALA A 495 -8.11 -29.91 27.25
N GLN A 496 -8.02 -28.90 28.12
CA GLN A 496 -7.16 -27.71 27.94
C GLN A 496 -7.61 -26.77 26.81
N ALA A 497 -8.89 -26.81 26.42
CA ALA A 497 -9.48 -25.74 25.60
C ALA A 497 -9.34 -24.37 26.30
N PRO A 498 -9.13 -23.28 25.55
CA PRO A 498 -9.12 -21.92 26.10
C PRO A 498 -10.41 -21.64 26.89
N SER A 499 -10.30 -21.15 28.13
CA SER A 499 -11.47 -20.72 28.90
C SER A 499 -11.81 -19.28 28.54
N GLY A 500 -12.90 -19.07 27.80
CA GLY A 500 -13.37 -17.73 27.41
C GLY A 500 -12.87 -17.30 26.03
N ASP A 501 -12.70 -15.99 25.87
CA ASP A 501 -12.30 -15.39 24.60
C ASP A 501 -10.81 -15.69 24.30
N ALA A 502 -10.50 -15.87 23.03
CA ALA A 502 -9.17 -16.19 22.54
C ALA A 502 -8.67 -15.14 21.55
N ASP A 503 -7.39 -14.82 21.66
CA ASP A 503 -6.67 -14.07 20.63
C ASP A 503 -6.03 -15.06 19.66
N LEU A 504 -6.21 -14.84 18.36
CA LEU A 504 -5.70 -15.71 17.31
C LEU A 504 -4.67 -14.95 16.48
N ASP A 505 -3.41 -15.35 16.59
CA ASP A 505 -2.34 -14.93 15.67
C ASP A 505 -2.44 -15.76 14.39
N ILE A 506 -2.49 -15.08 13.25
CA ILE A 506 -2.74 -15.72 11.95
C ILE A 506 -1.50 -15.62 11.08
N PHE A 507 -1.19 -16.73 10.41
CA PHE A 507 -0.01 -16.88 9.61
C PHE A 507 -0.36 -17.43 8.24
N TRP A 508 0.33 -16.92 7.22
CA TRP A 508 0.39 -17.50 5.90
C TRP A 508 1.67 -18.32 5.74
N THR A 509 1.60 -19.39 4.95
CA THR A 509 2.77 -20.16 4.55
C THR A 509 2.65 -20.62 3.09
N ALA A 510 3.78 -20.63 2.39
CA ALA A 510 3.88 -21.19 1.05
C ALA A 510 3.74 -22.72 1.09
N ASP A 511 4.21 -23.34 2.19
CA ASP A 511 4.19 -24.78 2.36
C ASP A 511 3.44 -25.25 3.61
N ARG A 512 4.11 -25.19 4.76
CA ARG A 512 3.65 -25.88 5.97
C ARG A 512 4.05 -25.22 7.27
N THR A 513 4.80 -24.14 7.23
CA THR A 513 5.44 -23.52 8.38
C THR A 513 4.54 -22.41 8.90
N ALA A 514 5.02 -21.18 8.99
CA ALA A 514 4.28 -19.98 9.33
C ALA A 514 5.16 -18.81 8.87
N ASP A 515 5.34 -18.73 7.54
CA ASP A 515 6.36 -17.89 6.91
C ASP A 515 6.09 -16.40 7.13
N VAL A 516 4.82 -16.00 7.11
CA VAL A 516 4.40 -14.59 7.19
C VAL A 516 3.32 -14.43 8.24
N TYR A 517 3.51 -13.50 9.17
CA TYR A 517 2.48 -13.10 10.13
C TYR A 517 1.49 -12.14 9.45
N LEU A 518 0.19 -12.46 9.51
CA LEU A 518 -0.88 -11.69 8.88
C LEU A 518 -1.65 -10.80 9.86
N GLY A 519 -1.42 -10.96 11.16
CA GLY A 519 -2.07 -10.17 12.20
C GLY A 519 -2.77 -10.98 13.27
N ARG A 520 -3.41 -10.25 14.19
CA ARG A 520 -4.16 -10.82 15.33
C ARG A 520 -5.63 -10.53 15.23
N ALA A 521 -6.47 -11.56 15.30
CA ALA A 521 -7.90 -11.44 15.58
C ALA A 521 -8.09 -11.55 17.10
N SER A 522 -8.54 -10.47 17.75
CA SER A 522 -8.69 -10.43 19.21
C SER A 522 -10.13 -10.70 19.64
N GLY A 523 -10.31 -11.33 20.79
CA GLY A 523 -11.64 -11.56 21.37
C GLY A 523 -12.53 -12.54 20.60
N VAL A 524 -11.93 -13.55 19.96
CA VAL A 524 -12.69 -14.61 19.27
C VAL A 524 -13.32 -15.52 20.31
N SER A 525 -14.65 -15.68 20.25
CA SER A 525 -15.43 -16.35 21.29
C SER A 525 -16.42 -17.38 20.71
N GLY A 526 -17.01 -18.20 21.58
CA GLY A 526 -17.96 -19.25 21.18
C GLY A 526 -17.29 -20.53 20.66
N SER A 527 -18.05 -21.33 19.91
CA SER A 527 -17.55 -22.60 19.33
C SER A 527 -16.95 -22.45 17.94
N SER A 528 -17.23 -21.34 17.25
CA SER A 528 -16.78 -21.05 15.89
C SER A 528 -16.85 -19.55 15.60
N GLY A 529 -16.06 -19.06 14.66
CA GLY A 529 -16.08 -17.68 14.21
C GLY A 529 -15.59 -17.54 12.77
N VAL A 530 -15.78 -16.35 12.18
CA VAL A 530 -15.23 -15.99 10.86
C VAL A 530 -14.20 -14.91 11.07
N ILE A 531 -13.01 -15.08 10.49
CA ILE A 531 -11.95 -14.08 10.56
C ILE A 531 -11.68 -13.52 9.18
N ARG A 532 -11.62 -12.20 9.07
CA ARG A 532 -11.05 -11.51 7.91
C ARG A 532 -9.57 -11.28 8.12
N VAL A 533 -8.77 -11.64 7.12
CA VAL A 533 -7.31 -11.44 7.08
C VAL A 533 -6.94 -10.70 5.81
N ASP A 534 -5.85 -9.95 5.85
CA ASP A 534 -5.34 -9.24 4.68
C ASP A 534 -4.06 -9.93 4.19
N LEU A 535 -4.09 -10.49 2.98
CA LEU A 535 -2.96 -11.16 2.35
C LEU A 535 -2.07 -10.13 1.64
N PRO A 536 -0.73 -10.15 1.82
CA PRO A 536 0.16 -9.25 1.10
C PRO A 536 0.20 -9.58 -0.40
N VAL A 537 0.10 -8.55 -1.23
CA VAL A 537 0.26 -8.64 -2.69
C VAL A 537 1.71 -8.36 -3.05
N GLY A 538 2.33 -9.28 -3.79
CA GLY A 538 3.74 -9.18 -4.16
C GLY A 538 4.69 -9.91 -3.22
N ALA A 539 5.99 -9.61 -3.39
CA ALA A 539 7.07 -10.24 -2.66
C ALA A 539 7.14 -9.78 -1.20
N VAL A 540 7.18 -10.74 -0.28
CA VAL A 540 7.54 -10.54 1.12
C VAL A 540 8.95 -11.11 1.35
N PRO A 541 9.94 -10.27 1.66
CA PRO A 541 11.32 -10.72 1.84
C PRO A 541 11.50 -11.44 3.18
N LEU A 542 12.14 -12.61 3.14
CA LEU A 542 12.54 -13.40 4.30
C LEU A 542 14.06 -13.54 4.37
N PRO A 543 14.69 -13.48 5.57
CA PRO A 543 16.13 -13.66 5.73
C PRO A 543 16.65 -15.02 5.19
N THR A 544 17.89 -15.04 4.71
CA THR A 544 18.58 -16.26 4.22
C THR A 544 19.87 -16.55 4.98
N THR A 545 20.56 -17.64 4.62
CA THR A 545 21.87 -17.98 5.20
C THR A 545 22.99 -17.03 4.77
N GLU A 546 22.75 -16.15 3.80
CA GLU A 546 23.74 -15.17 3.37
C GLU A 546 23.46 -13.83 4.08
N PRO A 547 24.45 -13.24 4.78
CA PRO A 547 24.27 -11.97 5.46
C PRO A 547 23.77 -10.88 4.51
N GLY A 548 22.64 -10.25 4.85
CA GLY A 548 22.02 -9.19 4.06
C GLY A 548 21.22 -9.66 2.84
N ALA A 549 21.19 -10.96 2.53
CA ALA A 549 20.39 -11.50 1.43
C ALA A 549 19.04 -12.01 1.92
N THR A 550 18.00 -11.76 1.12
CA THR A 550 16.62 -12.20 1.36
C THR A 550 16.15 -13.15 0.27
N ARG A 551 15.15 -13.97 0.59
CA ARG A 551 14.36 -14.74 -0.38
C ARG A 551 12.93 -14.25 -0.30
N ASP A 552 12.27 -14.14 -1.44
CA ASP A 552 10.90 -13.67 -1.48
C ASP A 552 9.92 -14.83 -1.37
N VAL A 553 8.84 -14.60 -0.62
CA VAL A 553 7.64 -15.44 -0.65
C VAL A 553 6.46 -14.60 -1.11
N VAL A 554 5.50 -15.23 -1.79
CA VAL A 554 4.39 -14.53 -2.46
C VAL A 554 3.08 -15.19 -2.07
N ALA A 555 2.25 -14.47 -1.31
CA ALA A 555 0.91 -14.95 -0.94
C ALA A 555 -0.11 -14.69 -2.05
N VAL A 556 -0.02 -13.51 -2.66
CA VAL A 556 -0.79 -13.13 -3.84
C VAL A 556 0.17 -12.66 -4.92
N ASP A 557 0.12 -13.33 -6.06
CA ASP A 557 0.91 -12.97 -7.24
C ASP A 557 0.48 -11.58 -7.74
N PRO A 558 1.39 -10.59 -7.82
CA PRO A 558 1.03 -9.23 -8.23
C PRO A 558 0.72 -9.13 -9.72
N GLU A 559 1.22 -10.06 -10.52
CA GLU A 559 0.83 -10.21 -11.91
C GLU A 559 -0.53 -10.87 -11.93
N THR A 560 -0.68 -12.16 -11.61
CA THR A 560 -1.93 -12.91 -11.87
C THR A 560 -3.09 -12.61 -10.91
N GLY A 561 -2.80 -12.04 -9.75
CA GLY A 561 -3.72 -11.88 -8.61
C GLY A 561 -4.11 -13.18 -7.92
N GLU A 562 -3.50 -14.31 -8.31
CA GLU A 562 -3.82 -15.61 -7.71
C GLU A 562 -3.33 -15.66 -6.26
N ALA A 563 -4.25 -15.95 -5.34
CA ALA A 563 -3.93 -16.19 -3.95
C ALA A 563 -3.61 -17.68 -3.75
N THR A 564 -2.42 -17.98 -3.24
CA THR A 564 -1.94 -19.36 -3.06
C THR A 564 -1.42 -19.59 -1.64
N GLY A 565 -0.99 -20.81 -1.34
CA GLY A 565 -0.46 -21.19 -0.03
C GLY A 565 -1.55 -21.59 0.97
N TYR A 566 -1.24 -21.44 2.26
CA TYR A 566 -2.07 -21.96 3.35
C TYR A 566 -2.13 -20.97 4.52
N LEU A 567 -3.25 -20.98 5.24
CA LEU A 567 -3.39 -20.31 6.52
C LEU A 567 -3.32 -21.30 7.69
N ARG A 568 -2.78 -20.81 8.80
CA ARG A 568 -2.88 -21.44 10.12
C ARG A 568 -2.90 -20.39 11.21
N VAL A 569 -3.22 -20.82 12.42
CA VAL A 569 -3.35 -19.94 13.59
C VAL A 569 -2.55 -20.45 14.78
N GLN A 570 -2.25 -19.54 15.69
CA GLN A 570 -1.79 -19.82 17.04
C GLN A 570 -2.78 -19.16 18.02
N THR A 571 -3.17 -19.88 19.06
CA THR A 571 -4.08 -19.37 20.09
C THR A 571 -3.29 -18.76 21.24
N ARG A 572 -3.77 -17.62 21.72
CA ARG A 572 -3.34 -16.98 22.94
C ARG A 572 -4.53 -16.77 23.88
N THR A 573 -4.36 -17.16 25.13
CA THR A 573 -5.39 -16.97 26.16
C THR A 573 -5.19 -15.65 26.90
N GLU A 574 -6.23 -15.18 27.60
CA GLU A 574 -6.13 -14.02 28.50
C GLU A 574 -5.06 -14.19 29.59
N ALA A 575 -4.81 -15.43 30.02
CA ALA A 575 -3.75 -15.77 30.98
C ALA A 575 -2.33 -15.64 30.40
N GLY A 576 -2.19 -15.30 29.11
CA GLY A 576 -0.90 -15.16 28.44
C GLY A 576 -0.30 -16.48 27.94
N GLN A 577 -1.06 -17.58 27.98
CA GLN A 577 -0.61 -18.88 27.49
C GLN A 577 -0.69 -18.93 25.97
N SER A 578 0.36 -19.45 25.35
CA SER A 578 0.40 -19.68 23.90
C SER A 578 0.28 -21.17 23.58
N SER A 579 -0.64 -21.51 22.68
CA SER A 579 -0.79 -22.87 22.16
C SER A 579 0.32 -23.23 21.16
N GLN A 580 0.35 -24.49 20.72
CA GLN A 580 1.10 -24.89 19.52
C GLN A 580 0.43 -24.29 18.26
N TYR A 581 0.91 -24.62 17.06
CA TYR A 581 0.33 -24.13 15.81
C TYR A 581 -0.76 -25.08 15.28
N SER A 582 -1.85 -24.51 14.77
CA SER A 582 -2.99 -25.27 14.24
C SER A 582 -2.63 -26.07 12.99
N ARG A 583 -3.60 -26.85 12.50
CA ARG A 583 -3.61 -27.37 11.12
C ARG A 583 -3.60 -26.25 10.07
N LEU A 584 -3.38 -26.64 8.82
CA LEU A 584 -3.35 -25.79 7.63
C LEU A 584 -4.64 -25.93 6.84
N VAL A 585 -5.13 -24.82 6.26
CA VAL A 585 -6.14 -24.82 5.20
C VAL A 585 -5.61 -24.05 3.99
N PRO A 586 -5.90 -24.47 2.75
CA PRO A 586 -5.46 -23.73 1.58
C PRO A 586 -6.15 -22.37 1.49
N VAL A 587 -5.48 -21.44 0.83
CA VAL A 587 -6.06 -20.18 0.35
C VAL A 587 -6.47 -20.36 -1.10
N SER A 588 -7.67 -19.91 -1.46
CA SER A 588 -8.12 -19.86 -2.85
C SER A 588 -8.83 -18.55 -3.18
N GLY A 589 -8.82 -18.21 -4.47
CA GLY A 589 -9.47 -17.02 -5.01
C GLY A 589 -8.49 -16.15 -5.79
N ASN A 590 -9.01 -15.04 -6.31
CA ASN A 590 -8.21 -14.11 -7.11
C ASN A 590 -8.51 -12.67 -6.68
N CYS A 591 -7.44 -11.90 -6.53
CA CYS A 591 -7.43 -10.52 -6.05
C CYS A 591 -7.56 -9.49 -7.18
N ARG A 592 -7.79 -9.95 -8.42
CA ARG A 592 -8.07 -9.09 -9.56
C ARG A 592 -9.57 -8.79 -9.69
N PRO A 593 -9.95 -7.51 -9.85
CA PRO A 593 -11.33 -7.16 -10.08
C PRO A 593 -11.78 -7.69 -11.45
N GLN A 594 -12.92 -8.38 -11.48
CA GLN A 594 -13.68 -8.58 -12.71
C GLN A 594 -14.65 -7.42 -12.83
N ILE A 595 -14.77 -6.86 -14.03
CA ILE A 595 -15.55 -5.65 -14.30
C ILE A 595 -16.61 -6.00 -15.33
N THR A 596 -17.85 -5.56 -15.10
CA THR A 596 -18.91 -5.56 -16.11
C THR A 596 -19.40 -4.14 -16.33
N ILE A 597 -19.90 -3.88 -17.54
CA ILE A 597 -20.44 -2.58 -17.94
C ILE A 597 -21.84 -2.84 -18.47
N GLU A 598 -22.82 -2.18 -17.89
CA GLU A 598 -24.21 -2.31 -18.29
C GLU A 598 -24.84 -0.93 -18.53
N ARG A 599 -25.88 -0.90 -19.36
CA ARG A 599 -26.75 0.26 -19.47
C ARG A 599 -27.52 0.41 -18.16
N THR A 600 -27.55 1.62 -17.62
CA THR A 600 -28.27 1.89 -16.36
C THR A 600 -29.75 1.53 -16.50
N GLU A 601 -30.30 0.88 -15.46
CA GLU A 601 -31.70 0.46 -15.44
C GLU A 601 -32.64 1.66 -15.70
N GLY A 602 -33.61 1.47 -16.60
CA GLY A 602 -34.56 2.51 -16.98
C GLY A 602 -34.08 3.50 -18.05
N GLN A 603 -32.81 3.44 -18.49
CA GLN A 603 -32.34 4.22 -19.64
C GLN A 603 -32.98 3.69 -20.94
N ASN A 604 -33.71 4.57 -21.63
CA ASN A 604 -34.28 4.27 -22.94
C ASN A 604 -33.18 4.19 -24.03
N SER A 605 -33.39 3.32 -25.02
CA SER A 605 -32.57 3.24 -26.23
C SER A 605 -33.48 2.81 -27.39
N PRO A 606 -33.72 3.67 -28.41
CA PRO A 606 -33.14 5.00 -28.59
C PRO A 606 -33.64 6.04 -27.57
N THR A 607 -32.88 7.11 -27.35
CA THR A 607 -33.22 8.23 -26.46
C THR A 607 -32.91 9.59 -27.08
N LEU A 608 -33.68 10.61 -26.69
CA LEU A 608 -33.45 12.03 -26.99
C LEU A 608 -32.75 12.76 -25.83
N ALA A 609 -32.64 12.12 -24.67
CA ALA A 609 -31.92 12.66 -23.52
C ALA A 609 -30.41 12.57 -23.77
N ARG A 610 -29.70 13.62 -23.38
CA ARG A 610 -28.27 13.77 -23.65
C ARG A 610 -27.40 12.87 -22.79
N ASP A 611 -27.79 12.70 -21.53
CA ASP A 611 -27.08 11.85 -20.57
C ASP A 611 -27.30 10.37 -20.94
N LEU A 612 -26.23 9.73 -21.40
CA LEU A 612 -26.19 8.29 -21.64
C LEU A 612 -25.57 7.62 -20.43
N ASN A 613 -26.42 6.98 -19.61
CA ASN A 613 -26.03 6.46 -18.31
C ASN A 613 -25.60 4.99 -18.40
N PHE A 614 -24.38 4.69 -17.96
CA PHE A 614 -23.83 3.35 -17.81
C PHE A 614 -23.49 3.07 -16.35
N THR A 615 -23.59 1.81 -15.94
CA THR A 615 -23.17 1.33 -14.62
C THR A 615 -21.99 0.38 -14.81
N ILE A 616 -20.88 0.67 -14.14
CA ILE A 616 -19.74 -0.24 -14.02
C ILE A 616 -19.92 -1.00 -12.70
N THR A 617 -19.88 -2.33 -12.73
CA THR A 617 -19.86 -3.15 -11.52
C THR A 617 -18.59 -3.97 -11.43
N SER A 618 -18.14 -4.26 -10.20
CA SER A 618 -16.96 -5.09 -9.98
C SER A 618 -17.13 -6.12 -8.87
N THR A 619 -16.48 -7.28 -9.05
CA THR A 619 -16.41 -8.34 -8.05
C THR A 619 -15.54 -7.99 -6.84
N LEU A 620 -14.71 -6.94 -6.92
CA LEU A 620 -13.88 -6.47 -5.81
C LEU A 620 -14.04 -4.95 -5.67
N PRO A 621 -13.86 -4.40 -4.45
CA PRO A 621 -13.75 -2.95 -4.28
C PRO A 621 -12.64 -2.36 -5.15
N LEU A 622 -13.01 -1.41 -6.00
CA LEU A 622 -12.09 -0.68 -6.87
C LEU A 622 -11.51 0.52 -6.13
N ASP A 623 -10.29 0.92 -6.49
CA ASP A 623 -9.74 2.21 -6.12
C ASP A 623 -10.46 3.31 -6.93
N PRO A 624 -11.24 4.21 -6.30
CA PRO A 624 -11.93 5.27 -7.01
C PRO A 624 -10.98 6.19 -7.79
N ALA A 625 -9.72 6.31 -7.38
CA ALA A 625 -8.72 7.10 -8.11
C ALA A 625 -8.30 6.45 -9.45
N SER A 626 -8.52 5.15 -9.60
CA SER A 626 -8.26 4.43 -10.86
C SER A 626 -9.45 4.45 -11.83
N VAL A 627 -10.68 4.61 -11.32
CA VAL A 627 -11.92 4.63 -12.11
C VAL A 627 -12.24 6.06 -12.52
N THR A 628 -11.56 6.54 -13.57
CA THR A 628 -11.71 7.91 -14.08
C THR A 628 -12.07 7.90 -15.57
N GLY A 629 -12.47 9.05 -16.12
CA GLY A 629 -12.76 9.19 -17.55
C GLY A 629 -11.60 8.77 -18.47
N ALA A 630 -10.34 8.84 -18.00
CA ALA A 630 -9.17 8.38 -18.74
C ALA A 630 -9.01 6.84 -18.76
N ALA A 631 -9.63 6.13 -17.83
CA ALA A 631 -9.63 4.66 -17.80
C ALA A 631 -10.67 4.07 -18.77
N LEU A 632 -11.59 4.89 -19.29
CA LEU A 632 -12.66 4.50 -20.19
C LEU A 632 -12.22 4.65 -21.65
N GLU A 633 -12.61 3.69 -22.49
CA GLU A 633 -12.64 3.82 -23.95
C GLU A 633 -14.09 3.98 -24.39
N ILE A 634 -14.38 5.09 -25.07
CA ILE A 634 -15.73 5.42 -25.53
C ILE A 634 -15.69 5.49 -27.04
N SER A 635 -16.49 4.66 -27.70
CA SER A 635 -16.65 4.68 -29.15
C SER A 635 -18.10 4.95 -29.52
N ALA A 636 -18.31 5.49 -30.71
CA ALA A 636 -19.64 5.80 -31.20
C ALA A 636 -19.74 5.55 -32.69
N GLU A 637 -20.82 4.90 -33.12
CA GLU A 637 -21.10 4.54 -34.51
C GLU A 637 -22.24 5.40 -35.05
N ALA A 638 -22.09 5.92 -36.27
CA ALA A 638 -23.16 6.63 -36.96
C ALA A 638 -24.37 5.71 -37.19
N VAL A 639 -25.56 6.23 -36.92
CA VAL A 639 -26.87 5.65 -37.26
C VAL A 639 -27.51 6.40 -38.44
N ASP A 640 -28.65 5.93 -38.96
CA ASP A 640 -29.33 6.55 -40.10
C ASP A 640 -29.71 8.03 -39.83
N GLU A 641 -29.99 8.39 -38.58
CA GLU A 641 -30.30 9.75 -38.15
C GLU A 641 -29.07 10.64 -37.89
N THR A 642 -27.86 10.17 -38.19
CA THR A 642 -26.62 10.96 -38.04
C THR A 642 -26.58 12.03 -39.11
N ILE A 643 -26.32 13.26 -38.70
CA ILE A 643 -26.19 14.42 -39.60
C ILE A 643 -24.74 14.55 -40.08
N ASP A 644 -23.77 14.43 -39.18
CA ASP A 644 -22.35 14.59 -39.46
C ASP A 644 -21.52 13.57 -38.65
N ALA A 645 -21.18 12.45 -39.29
CA ALA A 645 -20.42 11.36 -38.67
C ALA A 645 -19.03 11.80 -38.17
N ALA A 646 -18.43 12.85 -38.76
CA ALA A 646 -17.13 13.34 -38.31
C ALA A 646 -17.19 14.12 -36.99
N ARG A 647 -18.40 14.49 -36.53
CA ARG A 647 -18.62 15.30 -35.33
C ARG A 647 -19.36 14.58 -34.21
N ILE A 648 -19.45 13.24 -34.21
CA ILE A 648 -20.09 12.49 -33.12
C ILE A 648 -19.36 12.69 -31.77
N ALA A 649 -18.02 12.80 -31.77
CA ALA A 649 -17.18 13.20 -30.63
C ALA A 649 -17.61 12.66 -29.23
N PRO A 650 -17.59 11.32 -29.00
CA PRO A 650 -17.96 10.74 -27.72
C PRO A 650 -17.03 11.16 -26.58
N ARG A 651 -17.59 11.43 -25.39
CA ARG A 651 -16.84 11.82 -24.18
C ARG A 651 -17.56 11.43 -22.90
N SER A 652 -16.80 11.13 -21.84
CA SER A 652 -17.34 11.01 -20.48
C SER A 652 -17.51 12.39 -19.85
N VAL A 653 -18.58 12.56 -19.10
CA VAL A 653 -18.93 13.79 -18.38
C VAL A 653 -18.75 13.60 -16.88
N SER A 654 -19.15 12.44 -16.36
CA SER A 654 -18.93 12.05 -14.96
C SER A 654 -18.63 10.57 -14.83
N VAL A 655 -17.85 10.25 -13.80
CA VAL A 655 -17.53 8.89 -13.35
C VAL A 655 -17.51 8.95 -11.83
N GLU A 656 -18.54 8.42 -11.18
CA GLU A 656 -18.74 8.58 -9.73
C GLU A 656 -19.03 7.24 -9.06
N ALA A 657 -18.38 6.97 -7.92
CA ALA A 657 -18.66 5.79 -7.12
C ALA A 657 -20.06 5.88 -6.52
N VAL A 658 -20.86 4.81 -6.64
CA VAL A 658 -22.21 4.74 -6.08
C VAL A 658 -22.12 4.65 -4.55
N PRO A 659 -22.71 5.58 -3.78
CA PRO A 659 -22.67 5.55 -2.33
C PRO A 659 -23.24 4.25 -1.75
N GLY A 660 -22.55 3.66 -0.77
CA GLY A 660 -22.98 2.42 -0.13
C GLY A 660 -22.62 1.14 -0.87
N SER A 661 -22.06 1.22 -2.09
CA SER A 661 -21.58 0.05 -2.86
C SER A 661 -20.21 -0.49 -2.40
N SER A 662 -19.58 0.18 -1.43
CA SER A 662 -18.18 -0.08 -1.04
C SER A 662 -17.22 -0.02 -2.24
N SER A 663 -17.44 0.94 -3.14
CA SER A 663 -16.65 1.15 -4.37
C SER A 663 -16.64 -0.04 -5.32
N ARG A 664 -17.72 -0.82 -5.34
CA ARG A 664 -17.94 -1.88 -6.33
C ARG A 664 -18.80 -1.44 -7.51
N GLU A 665 -19.48 -0.31 -7.39
CA GLU A 665 -20.34 0.23 -8.44
C GLU A 665 -19.99 1.69 -8.74
N PHE A 666 -19.98 2.03 -10.03
CA PHE A 666 -19.73 3.40 -10.52
C PHE A 666 -20.77 3.78 -11.57
N SER A 667 -21.31 4.99 -11.45
CA SER A 667 -22.17 5.61 -12.45
C SER A 667 -21.33 6.40 -13.43
N VAL A 668 -21.55 6.17 -14.72
CA VAL A 668 -20.85 6.86 -15.82
C VAL A 668 -21.86 7.57 -16.71
N VAL A 669 -21.64 8.85 -16.96
CA VAL A 669 -22.43 9.64 -17.92
C VAL A 669 -21.58 9.93 -19.15
N VAL A 670 -22.10 9.59 -20.33
CA VAL A 670 -21.44 9.81 -21.62
C VAL A 670 -22.30 10.72 -22.49
N HIS A 671 -21.66 11.62 -23.25
CA HIS A 671 -22.29 12.46 -24.28
C HIS A 671 -21.67 12.21 -25.66
N VAL A 672 -22.46 12.38 -26.72
CA VAL A 672 -22.06 12.40 -28.14
C VAL A 672 -22.72 13.57 -28.85
N ASP A 673 -22.03 14.31 -29.70
CA ASP A 673 -22.52 15.56 -30.30
C ASP A 673 -23.51 15.38 -31.47
N ASP A 674 -23.75 14.14 -31.92
CA ASP A 674 -24.78 13.82 -32.93
C ASP A 674 -25.41 12.44 -32.67
N SER A 675 -26.46 12.11 -33.43
CA SER A 675 -27.10 10.78 -33.35
C SER A 675 -26.07 9.68 -33.55
N ALA A 676 -25.98 8.75 -32.59
CA ALA A 676 -25.02 7.66 -32.66
C ALA A 676 -25.41 6.51 -31.73
N ARG A 677 -24.92 5.30 -32.05
CA ARG A 677 -24.85 4.18 -31.11
C ARG A 677 -23.56 4.30 -30.31
N VAL A 678 -23.66 4.43 -28.99
CA VAL A 678 -22.53 4.66 -28.10
C VAL A 678 -22.17 3.40 -27.34
N HIS A 679 -20.87 3.08 -27.36
CA HIS A 679 -20.26 1.95 -26.68
C HIS A 679 -19.31 2.42 -25.58
N LEU A 680 -19.28 1.68 -24.48
CA LEU A 680 -18.37 1.92 -23.36
C LEU A 680 -17.52 0.67 -23.07
N ALA A 681 -16.21 0.87 -22.97
CA ALA A 681 -15.26 -0.19 -22.62
C ALA A 681 -14.25 0.28 -21.57
N ILE A 682 -13.67 -0.68 -20.86
CA ILE A 682 -12.51 -0.49 -19.97
C ILE A 682 -11.45 -1.49 -20.41
N PRO A 683 -10.31 -1.05 -20.96
CA PRO A 683 -9.23 -1.96 -21.34
C PRO A 683 -8.66 -2.74 -20.17
N ALA A 684 -8.02 -3.86 -20.45
CA ALA A 684 -7.27 -4.62 -19.45
C ALA A 684 -6.20 -3.73 -18.78
N GLY A 685 -6.04 -3.86 -17.46
CA GLY A 685 -5.01 -3.19 -16.70
C GLY A 685 -5.24 -1.70 -16.39
N ARG A 686 -6.40 -1.13 -16.74
CA ARG A 686 -6.68 0.32 -16.57
C ARG A 686 -7.27 0.67 -15.21
N VAL A 687 -7.97 -0.25 -14.58
CA VAL A 687 -8.66 -0.06 -13.30
C VAL A 687 -8.07 -1.03 -12.29
N SER A 688 -7.80 -0.54 -11.08
CA SER A 688 -7.21 -1.33 -9.99
C SER A 688 -8.17 -1.52 -8.83
N GLY A 689 -8.10 -2.70 -8.22
CA GLY A 689 -8.69 -2.93 -6.91
C GLY A 689 -7.96 -2.16 -5.82
N LEU A 690 -8.54 -2.09 -4.62
CA LEU A 690 -7.86 -1.53 -3.44
C LEU A 690 -6.54 -2.26 -3.10
N GLY A 691 -6.41 -3.52 -3.51
CA GLY A 691 -5.19 -4.31 -3.40
C GLY A 691 -4.13 -4.01 -4.46
N GLY A 692 -4.27 -2.94 -5.24
CA GLY A 692 -3.29 -2.51 -6.26
C GLY A 692 -3.25 -3.34 -7.54
N VAL A 693 -3.88 -4.52 -7.56
CA VAL A 693 -3.94 -5.38 -8.76
C VAL A 693 -5.03 -4.90 -9.72
N SER A 694 -4.69 -4.85 -11.01
CA SER A 694 -5.57 -4.34 -12.06
C SER A 694 -6.45 -5.39 -12.72
N ASN A 695 -7.50 -4.94 -13.41
CA ASN A 695 -8.45 -5.81 -14.11
C ASN A 695 -7.74 -6.66 -15.18
N PRO A 696 -7.98 -7.99 -15.20
CA PRO A 696 -7.21 -8.92 -16.04
C PRO A 696 -7.61 -8.86 -17.51
N GLN A 697 -8.88 -8.56 -17.77
CA GLN A 697 -9.51 -8.61 -19.07
C GLN A 697 -10.18 -7.26 -19.35
N PRO A 698 -10.31 -6.88 -20.64
CA PRO A 698 -11.14 -5.74 -20.97
C PRO A 698 -12.60 -6.03 -20.58
N ALA A 699 -13.30 -5.00 -20.09
CA ALA A 699 -14.75 -5.02 -19.95
C ALA A 699 -15.35 -4.23 -21.10
N VAL A 700 -16.31 -4.82 -21.79
CA VAL A 700 -17.05 -4.20 -22.90
C VAL A 700 -18.54 -4.29 -22.62
N ASP A 701 -19.29 -3.34 -23.15
CA ASP A 701 -20.75 -3.28 -23.02
C ASP A 701 -21.43 -4.23 -24.03
N ASP A 702 -21.19 -5.54 -23.90
CA ASP A 702 -21.78 -6.57 -24.77
C ASP A 702 -23.32 -6.48 -24.71
N GLU A 703 -23.92 -5.83 -25.71
CA GLU A 703 -25.36 -5.54 -25.87
C GLU A 703 -25.95 -4.40 -24.99
N ALA A 704 -25.11 -3.71 -24.23
CA ALA A 704 -25.49 -2.62 -23.34
C ALA A 704 -25.35 -1.20 -23.94
N TRP A 705 -25.17 -1.09 -25.25
CA TRP A 705 -25.06 0.20 -25.94
C TRP A 705 -26.35 1.04 -25.85
N VAL A 706 -26.17 2.35 -25.99
CA VAL A 706 -27.28 3.33 -26.02
C VAL A 706 -27.28 4.06 -27.36
N VAL A 707 -28.43 4.12 -28.03
CA VAL A 707 -28.61 4.96 -29.22
C VAL A 707 -29.12 6.34 -28.78
N PHE A 708 -28.29 7.35 -28.99
CA PHE A 708 -28.69 8.74 -28.90
C PHE A 708 -29.25 9.20 -30.25
N THR A 709 -30.36 9.94 -30.22
CA THR A 709 -30.92 10.60 -31.39
C THR A 709 -30.88 12.10 -31.17
N ASN A 710 -30.26 12.82 -32.10
CA ASN A 710 -30.14 14.27 -32.03
C ASN A 710 -31.54 14.92 -32.03
N PRO A 711 -31.90 15.69 -30.97
CA PRO A 711 -33.23 16.25 -30.81
C PRO A 711 -33.49 17.44 -31.74
N VAL A 712 -32.45 18.06 -32.31
CA VAL A 712 -32.57 19.27 -33.13
C VAL A 712 -32.90 18.90 -34.58
N VAL A 713 -33.93 19.54 -35.15
CA VAL A 713 -34.30 19.39 -36.56
C VAL A 713 -34.55 20.75 -37.19
N ALA A 714 -34.41 20.85 -38.52
CA ALA A 714 -34.82 22.03 -39.27
C ALA A 714 -36.02 21.69 -40.17
N ARG A 715 -37.06 22.54 -40.18
CA ARG A 715 -38.31 22.28 -40.92
C ARG A 715 -38.73 23.47 -41.79
N PRO A 716 -38.97 23.26 -43.10
CA PRO A 716 -38.54 22.09 -43.87
C PRO A 716 -37.01 22.07 -44.04
N ALA A 717 -36.40 20.88 -44.10
CA ALA A 717 -34.97 20.74 -44.32
C ALA A 717 -34.53 21.13 -45.75
N GLN A 718 -35.47 21.17 -46.70
CA GLN A 718 -35.25 21.61 -48.07
C GLN A 718 -36.50 22.33 -48.60
N PHE A 719 -36.31 23.40 -49.37
CA PHE A 719 -37.39 24.12 -50.06
C PHE A 719 -36.91 24.75 -51.38
N ALA A 720 -37.86 25.16 -52.23
CA ALA A 720 -37.60 25.87 -53.47
C ALA A 720 -37.69 27.40 -53.24
N LEU A 721 -36.72 28.17 -53.72
CA LEU A 721 -36.61 29.60 -53.52
C LEU A 721 -36.55 30.32 -54.88
N VAL A 722 -37.51 31.22 -55.15
CA VAL A 722 -37.55 32.00 -56.39
C VAL A 722 -36.78 33.31 -56.21
N THR A 723 -35.87 33.64 -57.13
CA THR A 723 -35.11 34.89 -57.10
C THR A 723 -36.03 36.09 -57.35
N GLY A 724 -35.81 37.18 -56.62
CA GLY A 724 -36.65 38.38 -56.72
C GLY A 724 -38.03 38.28 -56.07
N ASP A 725 -38.44 37.13 -55.52
CA ASP A 725 -39.68 37.01 -54.75
C ASP A 725 -39.53 37.73 -53.38
N PRO A 726 -40.27 38.82 -53.13
CA PRO A 726 -40.16 39.56 -51.88
C PRO A 726 -40.76 38.82 -50.68
N LEU A 727 -41.56 37.76 -50.89
CA LEU A 727 -42.12 36.92 -49.83
C LEU A 727 -41.17 35.81 -49.42
N GLY A 728 -40.46 35.20 -50.38
CA GLY A 728 -39.46 34.16 -50.14
C GLY A 728 -40.04 32.88 -49.54
N GLN A 729 -39.20 32.11 -48.85
CA GLN A 729 -39.63 30.90 -48.13
C GLN A 729 -39.20 30.96 -46.66
N GLN A 730 -39.77 30.09 -45.83
CA GLN A 730 -39.48 30.05 -44.40
C GLN A 730 -39.05 28.66 -43.94
N PHE A 731 -38.16 28.64 -42.97
CA PHE A 731 -37.85 27.45 -42.17
C PHE A 731 -37.73 27.82 -40.69
N SER A 732 -37.85 26.84 -39.79
CA SER A 732 -37.58 26.99 -38.36
C SER A 732 -36.65 25.89 -37.86
N PHE A 733 -35.97 26.16 -36.75
CA PHE A 733 -35.35 25.10 -35.94
C PHE A 733 -36.37 24.62 -34.92
N ASP A 734 -36.59 23.31 -34.88
CA ASP A 734 -37.54 22.67 -33.97
C ASP A 734 -36.85 21.58 -33.17
N LEU A 735 -37.47 21.21 -32.04
CA LEU A 735 -37.12 20.04 -31.26
C LEU A 735 -38.04 18.87 -31.63
N ARG A 736 -37.48 17.65 -31.73
CA ARG A 736 -38.26 16.43 -31.91
C ARG A 736 -39.25 16.25 -30.74
N THR A 737 -40.43 15.72 -31.04
CA THR A 737 -41.42 15.37 -30.01
C THR A 737 -40.80 14.43 -28.98
N GLY A 738 -40.88 14.80 -27.69
CA GLY A 738 -40.30 14.03 -26.59
C GLY A 738 -38.87 14.42 -26.21
N ALA A 739 -38.25 15.39 -26.90
CA ALA A 739 -37.00 15.97 -26.45
C ALA A 739 -37.18 16.70 -25.10
N PRO A 740 -36.13 16.77 -24.25
CA PRO A 740 -36.15 17.60 -23.04
C PRO A 740 -36.61 19.04 -23.33
N LEU A 741 -37.20 19.73 -22.36
CA LEU A 741 -37.49 21.15 -22.55
C LEU A 741 -36.22 21.96 -22.25
N PRO A 742 -35.79 22.90 -23.12
CA PRO A 742 -34.62 23.72 -22.86
C PRO A 742 -34.79 24.54 -21.57
N THR A 743 -33.76 24.56 -20.76
CA THR A 743 -33.64 25.37 -19.54
C THR A 743 -32.88 26.68 -19.79
N ALA A 744 -32.12 26.74 -20.88
CA ALA A 744 -31.45 27.93 -21.39
C ALA A 744 -31.81 28.17 -22.87
N GLU A 745 -31.43 29.35 -23.41
CA GLU A 745 -31.65 29.66 -24.82
C GLU A 745 -30.80 28.76 -25.73
N LEU A 746 -31.39 28.28 -26.82
CA LEU A 746 -30.70 27.58 -27.90
C LEU A 746 -30.46 28.58 -29.04
N ARG A 747 -29.23 29.06 -29.22
CA ARG A 747 -28.88 30.06 -30.24
C ARG A 747 -28.31 29.41 -31.47
N PHE A 748 -28.95 29.62 -32.61
CA PHE A 748 -28.54 29.12 -33.92
C PHE A 748 -27.90 30.24 -34.73
N ALA A 749 -26.60 30.11 -35.00
CA ALA A 749 -25.88 31.02 -35.89
C ALA A 749 -25.83 30.43 -37.30
N SER A 750 -26.65 30.97 -38.20
CA SER A 750 -26.78 30.50 -39.59
C SER A 750 -25.88 31.30 -40.54
N SER A 751 -25.24 30.59 -41.46
CA SER A 751 -24.40 31.16 -42.51
C SER A 751 -24.69 30.48 -43.85
N LEU A 752 -24.60 31.26 -44.92
CA LEU A 752 -24.72 30.77 -46.28
C LEU A 752 -23.38 30.19 -46.76
N ASP A 753 -23.45 29.21 -47.64
CA ASP A 753 -22.31 28.81 -48.46
C ASP A 753 -21.96 29.90 -49.49
N GLN A 754 -20.84 29.71 -50.19
CA GLN A 754 -20.36 30.68 -51.17
C GLN A 754 -21.38 30.91 -52.29
N ALA A 755 -22.11 29.87 -52.71
CA ALA A 755 -23.15 29.99 -53.74
C ALA A 755 -24.29 30.91 -53.28
N GLY A 756 -24.73 30.80 -52.02
CA GLY A 756 -25.73 31.69 -51.45
C GLY A 756 -25.28 33.14 -51.40
N VAL A 757 -24.01 33.39 -51.04
CA VAL A 757 -23.43 34.74 -51.03
C VAL A 757 -23.36 35.33 -52.44
N ASP A 758 -22.87 34.54 -53.41
CA ASP A 758 -22.72 34.99 -54.81
C ASP A 758 -24.06 35.28 -55.49
N LEU A 759 -25.13 34.57 -55.09
CA LEU A 759 -26.48 34.68 -55.64
C LEU A 759 -27.40 35.62 -54.84
N GLY A 760 -26.85 36.40 -53.92
CA GLY A 760 -27.62 37.39 -53.16
C GLY A 760 -28.70 36.80 -52.27
N VAL A 761 -28.50 35.59 -51.75
CA VAL A 761 -29.41 34.98 -50.76
C VAL A 761 -29.27 35.73 -49.43
N SER A 762 -30.39 36.00 -48.77
CA SER A 762 -30.44 36.69 -47.48
C SER A 762 -31.33 35.95 -46.48
N ILE A 763 -30.90 35.90 -45.23
CA ILE A 763 -31.60 35.27 -44.11
C ILE A 763 -32.12 36.38 -43.18
N SER A 764 -33.41 36.38 -42.86
CA SER A 764 -34.04 37.46 -42.06
C SER A 764 -33.57 37.52 -40.62
N ASP A 765 -33.21 36.37 -40.05
CA ASP A 765 -32.64 36.24 -38.71
C ASP A 765 -31.53 35.17 -38.76
N PRO A 766 -30.26 35.57 -38.94
CA PRO A 766 -29.13 34.63 -38.93
C PRO A 766 -28.77 34.15 -37.53
N SER A 767 -29.50 34.59 -36.49
CA SER A 767 -29.22 34.34 -35.07
C SER A 767 -30.44 33.81 -34.31
N ALA A 768 -31.23 32.94 -34.96
CA ALA A 768 -32.49 32.46 -34.42
C ALA A 768 -32.34 31.77 -33.06
N VAL A 769 -33.37 31.88 -32.22
CA VAL A 769 -33.37 31.35 -30.85
C VAL A 769 -34.58 30.47 -30.59
N ILE A 770 -34.37 29.31 -29.95
CA ILE A 770 -35.42 28.62 -29.20
C ILE A 770 -35.28 29.05 -27.75
N ALA A 771 -36.31 29.73 -27.23
CA ALA A 771 -36.32 30.22 -25.85
C ALA A 771 -36.43 29.05 -24.84
N PRO A 772 -36.09 29.26 -23.55
CA PRO A 772 -36.36 28.28 -22.51
C PRO A 772 -37.83 27.82 -22.52
N ALA A 773 -38.05 26.53 -22.33
CA ALA A 773 -39.35 25.85 -22.41
C ALA A 773 -40.09 25.93 -23.77
N ALA A 774 -39.48 26.51 -24.80
CA ALA A 774 -40.01 26.48 -26.17
C ALA A 774 -39.47 25.26 -26.94
N THR A 775 -40.17 24.87 -28.00
CA THR A 775 -39.80 23.72 -28.85
C THR A 775 -39.49 24.11 -30.30
N SER A 776 -39.58 25.40 -30.64
CA SER A 776 -39.41 25.90 -32.00
C SER A 776 -38.91 27.36 -31.97
N SER A 777 -38.12 27.74 -32.98
CA SER A 777 -37.68 29.11 -33.19
C SER A 777 -38.77 29.93 -33.87
N THR A 778 -38.63 31.25 -33.89
CA THR A 778 -39.41 32.04 -34.85
C THR A 778 -39.08 31.62 -36.29
N PRO A 779 -40.05 31.63 -37.22
CA PRO A 779 -39.78 31.33 -38.62
C PRO A 779 -38.74 32.29 -39.21
N ILE A 780 -37.73 31.71 -39.87
CA ILE A 780 -36.63 32.42 -40.51
C ILE A 780 -36.96 32.51 -42.00
N ARG A 781 -37.10 33.73 -42.51
CA ARG A 781 -37.37 33.98 -43.92
C ARG A 781 -36.08 34.00 -44.72
N VAL A 782 -36.08 33.32 -45.85
CA VAL A 782 -34.99 33.28 -46.82
C VAL A 782 -35.50 33.89 -48.12
N THR A 783 -34.75 34.86 -48.65
CA THR A 783 -35.01 35.52 -49.95
C THR A 783 -33.74 35.51 -50.79
N ALA A 784 -33.87 35.69 -52.10
CA ALA A 784 -32.74 35.86 -53.02
C ALA A 784 -32.96 37.10 -53.87
N GLU A 785 -31.90 37.88 -54.12
CA GLU A 785 -31.97 39.03 -55.02
C GLU A 785 -32.42 38.61 -56.43
N ALA A 786 -33.09 39.51 -57.15
CA ALA A 786 -33.52 39.24 -58.52
C ALA A 786 -32.31 39.03 -59.44
N GLY A 787 -32.29 37.93 -60.18
CA GLY A 787 -31.21 37.59 -61.10
C GLY A 787 -31.39 36.22 -61.72
N ASP A 788 -30.69 36.00 -62.84
CA ASP A 788 -30.69 34.73 -63.56
C ASP A 788 -29.91 33.67 -62.76
N VAL A 789 -30.51 32.49 -62.58
CA VAL A 789 -29.89 31.35 -61.88
C VAL A 789 -30.34 30.05 -62.54
N ALA A 790 -29.42 29.10 -62.70
CA ALA A 790 -29.76 27.78 -63.19
C ALA A 790 -30.77 27.11 -62.23
N ALA A 791 -31.81 26.50 -62.79
CA ALA A 791 -32.89 25.91 -62.00
C ALA A 791 -32.36 24.80 -61.06
N GLY A 792 -32.74 24.88 -59.79
CA GLY A 792 -32.39 23.89 -58.79
C GLY A 792 -30.99 24.05 -58.20
N THR A 793 -30.29 25.16 -58.50
CA THR A 793 -29.00 25.51 -57.89
C THR A 793 -29.09 25.41 -56.37
N PRO A 794 -28.35 24.50 -55.71
CA PRO A 794 -28.41 24.34 -54.27
C PRO A 794 -27.62 25.45 -53.57
N VAL A 795 -28.24 26.04 -52.55
CA VAL A 795 -27.60 26.92 -51.57
C VAL A 795 -27.80 26.28 -50.21
N VAL A 796 -26.68 26.01 -49.52
CA VAL A 796 -26.67 25.40 -48.20
C VAL A 796 -26.62 26.48 -47.13
N ILE A 797 -27.56 26.41 -46.20
CA ILE A 797 -27.58 27.20 -44.97
C ILE A 797 -27.05 26.29 -43.86
N ALA A 798 -25.78 26.47 -43.52
CA ALA A 798 -25.16 25.79 -42.38
C ALA A 798 -25.47 26.56 -41.10
N SER A 799 -25.65 25.87 -39.97
CA SER A 799 -25.91 26.51 -38.69
C SER A 799 -25.10 25.89 -37.57
N ALA A 800 -24.67 26.72 -36.62
CA ALA A 800 -24.02 26.28 -35.40
C ALA A 800 -24.93 26.56 -34.19
N LEU A 801 -25.09 25.58 -33.30
CA LEU A 801 -25.83 25.73 -32.06
C LEU A 801 -24.87 26.06 -30.90
N SER A 802 -25.26 27.05 -30.10
CA SER A 802 -24.66 27.34 -28.79
C SER A 802 -25.75 27.44 -27.72
N SER A 803 -25.51 26.82 -26.56
CA SER A 803 -26.39 26.89 -25.40
C SER A 803 -25.61 26.62 -24.11
N ASP A 804 -26.09 27.18 -23.01
CA ASP A 804 -25.66 26.83 -21.65
C ASP A 804 -26.44 25.62 -21.11
N ASP A 805 -27.44 25.11 -21.83
CA ASP A 805 -28.16 23.89 -21.47
C ASP A 805 -27.31 22.66 -21.84
N PRO A 806 -26.92 21.82 -20.88
CA PRO A 806 -26.11 20.65 -21.14
C PRO A 806 -26.79 19.62 -22.05
N ASN A 807 -28.12 19.63 -22.19
CA ASN A 807 -28.81 18.73 -23.11
C ASN A 807 -28.63 19.10 -24.59
N TYR A 808 -28.20 20.33 -24.87
CA TYR A 808 -28.16 20.90 -26.21
C TYR A 808 -26.81 21.47 -26.62
N ASP A 809 -25.84 21.48 -25.69
CA ASP A 809 -24.51 21.98 -25.98
C ASP A 809 -23.85 21.18 -27.11
N ARG A 810 -23.14 21.88 -28.00
CA ARG A 810 -22.31 21.30 -29.08
C ARG A 810 -23.03 20.39 -30.08
N LEU A 811 -24.35 20.25 -30.00
CA LEU A 811 -25.11 19.41 -30.91
C LEU A 811 -24.92 19.83 -32.37
N VAL A 812 -24.85 18.83 -33.24
CA VAL A 812 -24.87 19.04 -34.69
C VAL A 812 -26.23 19.58 -35.12
N VAL A 813 -26.25 20.63 -35.94
CA VAL A 813 -27.49 21.17 -36.50
C VAL A 813 -27.60 20.70 -37.95
N PRO A 814 -28.75 20.16 -38.39
CA PRO A 814 -28.92 19.75 -39.77
C PRO A 814 -28.87 20.97 -40.70
N PRO A 815 -28.12 20.89 -41.82
CA PRO A 815 -28.12 21.97 -42.80
C PRO A 815 -29.48 22.08 -43.49
N VAL A 816 -29.85 23.30 -43.88
CA VAL A 816 -31.05 23.56 -44.68
C VAL A 816 -30.64 23.84 -46.12
N THR A 817 -31.31 23.20 -47.08
CA THR A 817 -31.01 23.39 -48.50
C THR A 817 -32.09 24.22 -49.19
N ALA A 818 -31.75 25.43 -49.61
CA ALA A 818 -32.58 26.21 -50.52
C ALA A 818 -32.19 25.87 -51.97
N ARG A 819 -33.16 25.53 -52.81
CA ARG A 819 -32.93 25.33 -54.25
C ARG A 819 -33.41 26.56 -55.00
N LEU A 820 -32.51 27.28 -55.66
CA LEU A 820 -32.81 28.55 -56.32
C LEU A 820 -33.40 28.36 -57.72
N PHE A 821 -34.33 29.25 -58.09
CA PHE A 821 -35.00 29.31 -59.39
C PHE A 821 -35.19 30.76 -59.83
N ALA A 822 -35.01 31.07 -61.13
CA ALA A 822 -35.09 32.44 -61.65
C ALA A 822 -36.53 33.00 -61.77
N THR A 823 -37.51 32.11 -61.97
CA THR A 823 -38.94 32.44 -62.07
C THR A 823 -39.76 31.35 -61.37
N ASP A 824 -41.00 31.65 -60.97
CA ASP A 824 -41.91 30.68 -60.33
C ASP A 824 -42.57 29.80 -61.42
N PRO A 825 -42.54 28.45 -61.34
CA PRO A 825 -43.16 27.62 -62.36
C PRO A 825 -44.69 27.73 -62.22
N THR A 826 -45.36 28.15 -63.28
CA THR A 826 -46.80 28.40 -63.23
C THR A 826 -47.55 27.39 -64.09
N ILE A 827 -48.50 26.68 -63.48
CA ILE A 827 -49.43 25.79 -64.17
C ILE A 827 -50.84 26.35 -64.05
N ARG A 828 -51.58 26.40 -65.16
CA ARG A 828 -53.02 26.65 -65.16
C ARG A 828 -53.76 25.33 -65.31
N ILE A 829 -54.74 25.05 -64.47
CA ILE A 829 -55.60 23.87 -64.59
C ILE A 829 -57.03 24.33 -64.86
N ASP A 830 -57.54 24.01 -66.04
CA ASP A 830 -58.93 24.24 -66.40
C ASP A 830 -59.73 22.94 -66.17
N LYS A 831 -60.55 22.91 -65.12
CA LYS A 831 -61.43 21.77 -64.77
C LYS A 831 -62.82 21.97 -65.36
N ARG A 832 -63.27 21.01 -66.17
CA ARG A 832 -64.59 21.05 -66.84
C ARG A 832 -65.36 19.77 -66.55
N ALA A 833 -66.66 19.88 -66.31
CA ALA A 833 -67.53 18.76 -65.97
C ALA A 833 -68.38 18.33 -67.17
N PHE A 834 -68.53 17.03 -67.39
CA PHE A 834 -69.30 16.44 -68.48
C PHE A 834 -70.26 15.38 -67.93
N VAL A 835 -71.48 15.37 -68.47
CA VAL A 835 -72.55 14.42 -68.11
C VAL A 835 -73.09 13.72 -69.35
N GLY A 836 -73.74 12.57 -69.16
CA GLY A 836 -74.24 11.77 -70.29
C GLY A 836 -73.13 11.19 -71.16
N VAL A 837 -71.92 11.07 -70.62
CA VAL A 837 -70.75 10.50 -71.29
C VAL A 837 -70.99 9.02 -71.57
N THR A 838 -70.97 8.62 -72.84
CA THR A 838 -71.12 7.21 -73.23
C THR A 838 -69.78 6.47 -73.35
N ASP A 839 -68.67 7.20 -73.38
CA ASP A 839 -67.32 6.65 -73.46
C ASP A 839 -66.33 7.49 -72.63
N SER A 840 -65.90 6.96 -71.48
CA SER A 840 -65.01 7.61 -70.53
C SER A 840 -63.54 7.18 -70.64
N SER A 841 -63.16 6.50 -71.72
CA SER A 841 -61.83 5.90 -71.87
C SER A 841 -60.67 6.90 -72.01
N SER A 842 -60.95 8.13 -72.46
CA SER A 842 -59.96 9.21 -72.50
C SER A 842 -60.65 10.58 -72.33
N PRO A 843 -59.89 11.64 -71.96
CA PRO A 843 -60.41 13.01 -71.91
C PRO A 843 -61.09 13.46 -73.22
N GLU A 844 -60.51 13.12 -74.37
CA GLU A 844 -61.06 13.47 -75.69
C GLU A 844 -62.40 12.78 -75.95
N ARG A 845 -62.54 11.51 -75.53
CA ARG A 845 -63.79 10.75 -75.68
C ARG A 845 -64.88 11.24 -74.73
N ILE A 846 -64.51 11.65 -73.52
CA ILE A 846 -65.41 12.31 -72.57
C ILE A 846 -65.96 13.60 -73.16
N MET A 847 -65.08 14.45 -73.69
CA MET A 847 -65.49 15.72 -74.32
C MET A 847 -66.32 15.52 -75.58
N ALA A 848 -66.09 14.44 -76.34
CA ALA A 848 -66.80 14.16 -77.59
C ALA A 848 -68.17 13.48 -77.39
N THR A 849 -68.32 12.66 -76.35
CA THR A 849 -69.55 11.87 -76.12
C THR A 849 -70.41 12.41 -74.97
N GLY A 850 -69.83 13.22 -74.09
CA GLY A 850 -70.54 13.91 -73.02
C GLY A 850 -71.08 15.27 -73.44
N THR A 851 -72.08 15.74 -72.70
CA THR A 851 -72.54 17.13 -72.72
C THR A 851 -71.90 17.87 -71.55
N GLU A 852 -71.27 19.02 -71.81
CA GLU A 852 -70.66 19.80 -70.74
C GLU A 852 -71.73 20.33 -69.77
N ALA A 853 -71.51 20.11 -68.48
CA ALA A 853 -72.30 20.69 -67.40
C ALA A 853 -71.71 22.07 -67.07
N LEU A 854 -72.34 23.11 -67.61
CA LEU A 854 -71.94 24.49 -67.35
C LEU A 854 -72.16 24.87 -65.88
N SER A 855 -71.38 25.84 -65.39
CA SER A 855 -71.55 26.37 -64.04
C SER A 855 -73.01 26.81 -63.79
N GLY A 856 -73.56 26.40 -62.64
CA GLY A 856 -74.97 26.63 -62.29
C GLY A 856 -75.97 25.60 -62.84
N THR A 857 -75.53 24.62 -63.63
CA THR A 857 -76.38 23.51 -64.08
C THR A 857 -76.78 22.63 -62.90
N ARG A 858 -78.08 22.36 -62.74
CA ARG A 858 -78.57 21.44 -61.71
C ARG A 858 -78.36 19.99 -62.16
N LEU A 859 -77.55 19.25 -61.40
CA LEU A 859 -77.31 17.82 -61.58
C LEU A 859 -78.06 17.02 -60.51
N THR A 860 -78.31 15.73 -60.76
CA THR A 860 -79.12 14.87 -59.89
C THR A 860 -78.29 13.79 -59.19
N ASP A 861 -78.76 13.32 -58.04
CA ASP A 861 -78.14 12.20 -57.33
C ASP A 861 -77.98 10.96 -58.21
N GLY A 862 -76.85 10.27 -58.06
CA GLY A 862 -76.50 9.10 -58.86
C GLY A 862 -76.10 9.42 -60.30
N GLN A 863 -76.17 10.68 -60.75
CA GLN A 863 -75.72 11.06 -62.07
C GLN A 863 -74.19 10.94 -62.16
N ALA A 864 -73.70 10.21 -63.15
CA ALA A 864 -72.27 10.14 -63.45
C ALA A 864 -71.80 11.48 -64.05
N VAL A 865 -70.75 12.04 -63.44
CA VAL A 865 -70.06 13.24 -63.90
C VAL A 865 -68.61 12.89 -64.13
N CYS A 866 -68.13 13.15 -65.34
CA CYS A 866 -66.72 13.04 -65.67
C CYS A 866 -66.10 14.44 -65.71
N PHE A 867 -65.00 14.63 -64.99
CA PHE A 867 -64.22 15.84 -65.03
C PHE A 867 -63.04 15.66 -65.96
N VAL A 868 -62.79 16.67 -66.80
CA VAL A 868 -61.58 16.78 -67.62
C VAL A 868 -60.77 17.95 -67.09
N TYR A 869 -59.51 17.68 -66.77
CA TYR A 869 -58.54 18.63 -66.23
C TYR A 869 -57.54 18.93 -67.34
N THR A 870 -57.63 20.11 -67.93
CA THR A 870 -56.64 20.59 -68.88
C THR A 870 -55.55 21.32 -68.12
N VAL A 871 -54.39 20.68 -68.00
CA VAL A 871 -53.21 21.22 -67.33
C VAL A 871 -52.38 21.91 -68.39
N THR A 872 -52.16 23.22 -68.27
CA THR A 872 -51.34 24.02 -69.18
C THR A 872 -50.12 24.53 -68.44
N ASN A 873 -48.93 24.31 -68.99
CA ASN A 873 -47.73 25.00 -68.52
C ASN A 873 -47.76 26.43 -69.04
N VAL A 874 -48.00 27.40 -68.15
CA VAL A 874 -48.06 28.84 -68.47
C VAL A 874 -46.86 29.61 -67.90
N SER A 875 -45.78 28.91 -67.56
CA SER A 875 -44.56 29.51 -67.04
C SER A 875 -43.98 30.52 -68.04
N ALA A 876 -43.45 31.63 -67.54
CA ALA A 876 -42.71 32.62 -68.32
C ALA A 876 -41.22 32.52 -67.93
N ASP A 877 -40.37 32.29 -68.92
CA ASP A 877 -38.88 32.21 -68.86
C ASP A 877 -38.24 30.82 -68.59
N ASP A 878 -36.90 30.81 -68.51
CA ASP A 878 -35.85 29.76 -68.47
C ASP A 878 -36.05 28.45 -67.66
N TRP A 879 -37.28 28.04 -67.33
CA TRP A 879 -37.70 26.66 -67.03
C TRP A 879 -37.56 25.74 -68.26
N ALA A 880 -36.40 25.81 -68.91
CA ALA A 880 -36.17 25.55 -70.32
C ALA A 880 -37.04 24.42 -70.87
N THR A 881 -38.10 24.83 -71.56
CA THR A 881 -39.00 24.05 -72.41
C THR A 881 -39.97 23.07 -71.76
N ARG A 882 -39.83 22.61 -70.49
CA ARG A 882 -40.52 21.37 -70.03
C ARG A 882 -40.68 21.18 -68.51
N LEU A 883 -41.91 21.00 -68.01
CA LEU A 883 -42.18 20.48 -66.66
C LEU A 883 -42.31 18.94 -66.71
N THR A 884 -41.80 18.22 -65.71
CA THR A 884 -41.86 16.75 -65.65
C THR A 884 -42.49 16.24 -64.36
N GLY A 885 -43.19 15.10 -64.44
CA GLY A 885 -43.77 14.44 -63.26
C GLY A 885 -44.86 15.28 -62.57
N VAL A 886 -45.66 16.02 -63.33
CA VAL A 886 -46.72 16.87 -62.78
C VAL A 886 -47.86 15.99 -62.28
N VAL A 887 -48.03 15.90 -60.97
CA VAL A 887 -49.12 15.15 -60.34
C VAL A 887 -50.30 16.09 -60.10
N VAL A 888 -51.47 15.76 -60.64
CA VAL A 888 -52.71 16.52 -60.43
C VAL A 888 -53.54 15.84 -59.37
N THR A 889 -53.90 16.60 -58.34
CA THR A 889 -54.79 16.16 -57.26
C THR A 889 -56.06 16.98 -57.21
N ASP A 890 -57.13 16.36 -56.74
CA ASP A 890 -58.40 17.00 -56.43
C ASP A 890 -58.72 16.81 -54.95
N SER A 891 -59.27 17.85 -54.32
CA SER A 891 -59.71 17.80 -52.93
C SER A 891 -60.82 16.78 -52.70
N ASP A 892 -61.60 16.44 -53.73
CA ASP A 892 -62.52 15.31 -53.67
C ASP A 892 -61.77 14.00 -53.89
N THR A 893 -61.46 13.31 -52.80
CA THR A 893 -60.69 12.07 -52.81
C THR A 893 -61.38 10.91 -53.55
N ARG A 894 -62.66 11.06 -53.93
CA ARG A 894 -63.39 10.08 -54.77
C ARG A 894 -63.01 10.17 -56.24
N LEU A 895 -62.40 11.29 -56.67
CA LEU A 895 -61.91 11.46 -58.03
C LEU A 895 -60.46 10.95 -58.09
N GLY A 896 -60.23 9.86 -58.82
CA GLY A 896 -58.91 9.24 -58.95
C GLY A 896 -58.57 8.30 -57.78
N ASP A 897 -57.27 8.02 -57.57
CA ASP A 897 -56.80 7.19 -56.45
C ASP A 897 -56.38 8.09 -55.28
N GLY A 898 -57.21 8.15 -54.22
CA GLY A 898 -56.98 9.02 -53.06
C GLY A 898 -56.98 10.52 -53.38
N GLY A 899 -57.69 10.94 -54.44
CA GLY A 899 -57.68 12.32 -54.96
C GLY A 899 -56.61 12.56 -56.03
N VAL A 900 -55.72 11.60 -56.32
CA VAL A 900 -54.76 11.72 -57.42
C VAL A 900 -55.45 11.40 -58.74
N ILE A 901 -55.62 12.41 -59.58
CA ILE A 901 -56.25 12.29 -60.91
C ILE A 901 -55.30 11.61 -61.89
N GLY A 902 -54.01 11.88 -61.78
CA GLY A 902 -52.96 11.26 -62.58
C GLY A 902 -51.66 12.07 -62.59
N THR A 903 -50.65 11.50 -63.25
CA THR A 903 -49.34 12.11 -63.44
C THR A 903 -49.13 12.40 -64.92
N ILE A 904 -48.71 13.63 -65.23
CA ILE A 904 -48.23 14.00 -66.56
C ILE A 904 -46.71 13.89 -66.52
N ASP A 905 -46.19 12.89 -67.22
CA ASP A 905 -44.74 12.66 -67.29
C ASP A 905 -44.01 13.92 -67.75
N GLN A 906 -44.60 14.65 -68.70
CA GLN A 906 -43.97 15.80 -69.29
C GLN A 906 -44.91 16.80 -69.99
N ILE A 907 -44.72 18.10 -69.77
CA ILE A 907 -45.50 19.17 -70.41
C ILE A 907 -44.65 20.40 -70.77
N GLU A 908 -44.61 20.72 -72.06
CA GLU A 908 -43.83 21.85 -72.58
C GLU A 908 -44.51 23.21 -72.36
N ILE A 909 -43.74 24.30 -72.38
CA ILE A 909 -44.26 25.67 -72.21
C ILE A 909 -45.33 25.96 -73.28
N GLY A 910 -46.48 26.48 -72.84
CA GLY A 910 -47.64 26.75 -73.70
C GLY A 910 -48.38 25.50 -74.17
N ARG A 911 -47.90 24.28 -73.87
CA ARG A 911 -48.63 23.04 -74.13
C ARG A 911 -49.56 22.73 -72.99
N SER A 912 -50.59 21.95 -73.33
CA SER A 912 -51.57 21.43 -72.39
C SER A 912 -51.60 19.91 -72.48
N ALA A 913 -51.82 19.25 -71.34
CA ALA A 913 -52.16 17.83 -71.26
C ALA A 913 -53.49 17.69 -70.53
N ALA A 914 -54.33 16.76 -70.98
CA ALA A 914 -55.62 16.50 -70.36
C ALA A 914 -55.54 15.23 -69.51
N LEU A 915 -56.09 15.31 -68.30
CA LEU A 915 -56.40 14.16 -67.47
C LEU A 915 -57.90 14.11 -67.23
N SER A 916 -58.43 12.95 -66.83
CA SER A 916 -59.86 12.83 -66.54
C SER A 916 -60.14 11.86 -65.42
N SER A 917 -61.18 12.14 -64.65
CA SER A 917 -61.72 11.23 -63.65
C SER A 917 -63.23 11.36 -63.58
N CYS A 918 -63.93 10.26 -63.33
CA CYS A 918 -65.39 10.23 -63.24
C CYS A 918 -65.83 9.75 -61.87
N ALA A 919 -66.87 10.38 -61.34
CA ALA A 919 -67.56 9.92 -60.14
C ALA A 919 -69.08 10.01 -60.35
N SER A 920 -69.83 9.24 -59.55
CA SER A 920 -71.28 9.41 -59.45
C SER A 920 -71.58 10.37 -58.31
N LEU A 921 -72.44 11.36 -58.55
CA LEU A 921 -72.86 12.30 -57.52
C LEU A 921 -73.60 11.55 -56.41
N ILE A 922 -73.25 11.84 -55.17
CA ILE A 922 -73.98 11.35 -53.98
C ILE A 922 -74.86 12.48 -53.43
N PRO A 923 -75.84 12.19 -52.56
CA PRO A 923 -76.80 13.19 -52.09
C PRO A 923 -76.19 14.49 -51.52
N VAL A 924 -75.01 14.43 -50.90
CA VAL A 924 -74.33 15.64 -50.37
C VAL A 924 -73.82 16.57 -51.48
N ASP A 925 -73.55 16.05 -52.69
CA ASP A 925 -73.01 16.82 -53.82
C ASP A 925 -74.08 17.68 -54.52
N THR A 926 -75.36 17.33 -54.41
CA THR A 926 -76.46 18.01 -55.09
C THR A 926 -77.35 18.85 -54.16
N THR A 927 -77.12 18.77 -52.85
CA THR A 927 -77.75 19.64 -51.85
C THR A 927 -77.05 20.99 -51.76
N VAL A 928 -77.79 22.07 -52.03
CA VAL A 928 -77.30 23.45 -51.86
C VAL A 928 -77.21 23.75 -50.35
N GLY A 929 -76.04 23.53 -49.76
CA GLY A 929 -75.70 24.01 -48.42
C GLY A 929 -75.35 25.50 -48.47
N SER A 930 -75.93 26.29 -47.56
CA SER A 930 -75.50 27.67 -47.31
C SER A 930 -74.00 27.71 -47.03
N ALA A 931 -73.27 28.54 -47.77
CA ALA A 931 -71.83 28.73 -47.66
C ALA A 931 -71.33 28.81 -46.21
N GLY A 932 -70.32 28.00 -45.90
CA GLY A 932 -69.42 28.10 -44.75
C GLY A 932 -68.00 27.90 -45.25
#